data_AF-A0A6H1A2G9-F1
#
_entry.id   AF-A0A6H1A2G9-F1
#
_cell.length_a   1.000
_cell.length_b   1.000
_cell.length_c   1.000
_cell.angle_alpha   90.00
_cell.angle_beta   90.00
_cell.angle_gamma   90.00
#
_symmetry.space_group_name_H-M   'P 1'
#
loop_
_entity.id
_entity.type
_entity.pdbx_description
1 polymer ?
#
loop_
_entity_poly.entity_id
_entity_poly.type
_entity_poly.pdbx_seq_one_letter_code
_entity_poly.pdbx_strand_id
1 'polypeptide(L)'
;MTTRGPFDVWAPRPERVRLLLGDPAQGPVIAMSRGDDGWWTPDEPLPPAADEPSVDYGYLLDDDPDPRPDPRSRRQPAGVHGLSRLERTSWTWTDESWTGRQLAGSVIYELHVGTFTPAGDLDAAIAKLDHLRSIGVDFVELMPVNAFNGTHNWGYDGVGWFAVHEGYGGPDAYRRFVDACHGAGLGVVQDVVHNHLGPSGNYLPLFGPYLKQGSNTWGDLVNLDADGSPEVRRYILDNVRMWLEELHVDALRLDAVHALSDSSTPHLLEEMAVEVAALSAHQRRPLTLIAESDLNDTVLVTPREGGGLGLDAQWSDDFHHALHVALSGETSGYYADFEPLEALAKVCERGFFHDGTWSSFREREHGRPVDVEHMPTWRLVVCNQNHDQVGNRARGDRPAEHLDVDQLACAALLTLAGPFTPMLFMGEEWAASSPFQFFTSHPEPELGRATAEGRIAEFARMGWNPDEVPDPQDPETFRRSVLDWDELATGHHAVVLDCYRRLAELRRKLPALTDPDFTSVSCTVEGRVLTMRRRDVLVVVNFGDSAATLPVDHSALVFATPSGAVLDAGVLSLPRHAGALLLRETTPDRGIDRGLNRASTRASHGHHTGGRLSSMTVTEESAPGRLVDVHGDGDRGVVLLWHGRGADSRPELAQLGATIAQHGVRVVVPDWDCDDPDGGRTALLASLSHARRVAEQIGADPQEIVLVGWSLGGTAALGLVTWLDEPVARVVLLAPGDGPNAIVPFTGEPLPEVFPHGAGRPLVQFVSAVDDDIVSPALVRGLASRLTAAGWATSWTDLEADHWSIAMTRFDEVADRGVPTDDPAALATGRRVAEIIASPPGS
;
A
#
# COMPACT_ATOMS: atom_id res chain seq x y z
N MET A 1 -1.03 3.27 -30.33
CA MET A 1 -0.78 4.71 -30.56
C MET A 1 -1.23 5.07 -31.96
N THR A 2 -2.18 5.98 -32.08
CA THR A 2 -2.56 6.59 -33.37
C THR A 2 -1.39 7.41 -33.91
N THR A 3 -1.19 7.40 -35.22
CA THR A 3 -0.06 8.03 -35.94
C THR A 3 -0.20 9.56 -36.06
N ARG A 4 -0.74 10.23 -35.03
CA ARG A 4 -1.11 11.66 -35.07
C ARG A 4 0.02 12.53 -34.53
N GLY A 5 0.19 13.71 -35.13
CA GLY A 5 1.13 14.72 -34.68
C GLY A 5 0.70 15.39 -33.36
N PRO A 6 1.61 16.11 -32.67
CA PRO A 6 1.34 16.73 -31.37
C PRO A 6 0.33 17.89 -31.43
N PHE A 7 0.02 18.40 -32.62
CA PHE A 7 -0.96 19.46 -32.86
C PHE A 7 -2.13 18.99 -33.74
N ASP A 8 -2.27 17.68 -33.96
CA ASP A 8 -3.43 17.15 -34.68
C ASP A 8 -4.66 17.19 -33.77
N VAL A 9 -5.80 17.61 -34.31
CA VAL A 9 -7.04 17.70 -33.55
C VAL A 9 -8.23 17.13 -34.30
N TRP A 10 -9.03 16.30 -33.62
CA TRP A 10 -10.30 15.84 -34.17
C TRP A 10 -11.35 16.94 -33.98
N ALA A 11 -11.75 17.54 -35.10
CA ALA A 11 -12.67 18.66 -35.13
C ALA A 11 -13.58 18.59 -36.37
N PRO A 12 -14.53 17.64 -36.42
CA PRO A 12 -15.37 17.46 -37.60
C PRO A 12 -16.43 18.56 -37.81
N ARG A 13 -16.75 19.36 -36.78
CA ARG A 13 -17.78 20.42 -36.85
C ARG A 13 -17.31 21.68 -37.58
N PRO A 14 -16.14 22.27 -37.25
CA PRO A 14 -15.65 23.45 -37.95
C PRO A 14 -15.44 23.19 -39.45
N GLU A 15 -15.70 24.21 -40.26
CA GLU A 15 -15.34 24.26 -41.68
C GLU A 15 -13.89 24.70 -41.87
N ARG A 16 -13.30 25.37 -40.87
CA ARG A 16 -11.90 25.80 -40.88
C ARG A 16 -11.28 25.68 -39.50
N VAL A 17 -10.10 25.08 -39.41
CA VAL A 17 -9.27 25.08 -38.18
C VAL A 17 -7.90 25.66 -38.49
N ARG A 18 -7.39 26.48 -37.57
CA ARG A 18 -6.03 27.05 -37.63
C ARG A 18 -5.34 26.86 -36.29
N LEU A 19 -4.06 26.58 -36.31
CA LEU A 19 -3.22 26.46 -35.12
C LEU A 19 -2.58 27.81 -34.81
N LEU A 20 -2.78 28.32 -33.60
CA LEU A 20 -2.04 29.44 -33.04
C LEU A 20 -0.89 28.88 -32.19
N LEU A 21 0.33 29.37 -32.39
CA LEU A 21 1.48 29.09 -31.52
C LEU A 21 1.94 30.38 -30.81
N GLY A 22 2.14 30.30 -29.50
CA GLY A 22 2.58 31.40 -28.65
C GLY A 22 1.49 32.42 -28.34
N ASP A 23 1.90 33.68 -28.18
CA ASP A 23 1.03 34.79 -27.76
C ASP A 23 -0.16 35.00 -28.73
N PRO A 24 -1.43 35.05 -28.28
CA PRO A 24 -2.58 35.27 -29.16
C PRO A 24 -2.55 36.55 -30.01
N ALA A 25 -1.84 37.59 -29.57
CA ALA A 25 -1.75 38.86 -30.28
C ALA A 25 -0.62 38.89 -31.32
N GLN A 26 0.41 38.03 -31.21
CA GLN A 26 1.63 38.12 -32.02
C GLN A 26 2.12 36.79 -32.59
N GLY A 27 1.59 35.68 -32.11
CA GLY A 27 1.98 34.32 -32.47
C GLY A 27 1.65 33.98 -33.91
N PRO A 28 2.46 33.11 -34.57
CA PRO A 28 2.11 32.63 -35.90
C PRO A 28 0.81 31.83 -35.87
N VAL A 29 -0.04 32.08 -36.87
CA VAL A 29 -1.25 31.30 -37.14
C VAL A 29 -1.01 30.45 -38.38
N ILE A 30 -1.08 29.14 -38.21
CA ILE A 30 -0.82 28.13 -39.22
C ILE A 30 -2.15 27.57 -39.70
N ALA A 31 -2.35 27.52 -41.01
CA ALA A 31 -3.51 26.84 -41.60
C ALA A 31 -3.42 25.33 -41.32
N MET A 32 -4.56 24.68 -41.13
CA MET A 32 -4.61 23.23 -40.97
C MET A 32 -5.41 22.63 -42.13
N SER A 33 -4.98 21.45 -42.55
CA SER A 33 -5.66 20.65 -43.58
C SER A 33 -6.55 19.59 -42.93
N ARG A 34 -7.82 19.52 -43.35
CA ARG A 34 -8.80 18.54 -42.90
C ARG A 34 -8.65 17.22 -43.66
N GLY A 35 -8.52 16.11 -42.94
CA GLY A 35 -8.63 14.76 -43.46
C GLY A 35 -10.08 14.27 -43.58
N ASP A 36 -10.30 13.21 -44.37
CA ASP A 36 -11.62 12.60 -44.57
C ASP A 36 -12.21 11.99 -43.27
N ASP A 37 -11.36 11.74 -42.28
CA ASP A 37 -11.68 11.24 -40.93
C ASP A 37 -12.05 12.35 -39.94
N GLY A 38 -12.08 13.61 -40.37
CA GLY A 38 -12.41 14.77 -39.53
C GLY A 38 -11.28 15.25 -38.62
N TRP A 39 -10.08 14.69 -38.76
CA TRP A 39 -8.88 15.20 -38.12
C TRP A 39 -8.27 16.34 -38.92
N TRP A 40 -7.71 17.32 -38.22
CA TRP A 40 -6.98 18.44 -38.79
C TRP A 40 -5.51 18.33 -38.44
N THR A 41 -4.65 18.54 -39.42
CA THR A 41 -3.19 18.54 -39.26
C THR A 41 -2.62 19.87 -39.74
N PRO A 42 -1.65 20.49 -39.03
CA PRO A 42 -1.04 21.73 -39.48
C PRO A 42 -0.34 21.59 -40.84
N ASP A 43 -0.45 22.64 -41.67
CA ASP A 43 0.28 22.69 -42.94
C ASP A 43 1.78 22.88 -42.72
N GLU A 44 2.59 22.04 -43.37
CA GLU A 44 4.04 22.08 -43.30
C GLU A 44 4.65 23.08 -44.31
N PRO A 45 5.85 23.66 -44.04
CA PRO A 45 6.64 23.49 -42.83
C PRO A 45 6.13 24.31 -41.64
N LEU A 46 6.16 23.72 -40.44
CA LEU A 46 5.91 24.45 -39.20
C LEU A 46 6.98 25.53 -38.92
N PRO A 47 6.62 26.66 -38.27
CA PRO A 47 7.59 27.68 -37.89
C PRO A 47 8.52 27.18 -36.77
N PRO A 48 9.73 27.76 -36.60
CA PRO A 48 10.68 27.33 -35.57
C PRO A 48 10.13 27.30 -34.14
N ALA A 49 9.11 28.12 -33.84
CA ALA A 49 8.42 28.10 -32.56
C ALA A 49 7.78 26.73 -32.21
N ALA A 50 7.44 25.91 -33.21
CA ALA A 50 6.90 24.56 -33.00
C ALA A 50 7.96 23.53 -32.53
N ASP A 51 9.24 23.86 -32.73
CA ASP A 51 10.38 23.02 -32.33
C ASP A 51 10.95 23.41 -30.96
N GLU A 52 10.44 24.48 -30.35
CA GLU A 52 10.84 24.89 -29.00
C GLU A 52 10.53 23.77 -27.98
N PRO A 53 11.33 23.63 -26.90
CA PRO A 53 11.12 22.61 -25.87
C PRO A 53 9.74 22.72 -25.19
N SER A 54 9.20 23.94 -25.15
CA SER A 54 7.89 24.25 -24.59
C SER A 54 7.24 25.35 -25.43
N VAL A 55 6.00 25.13 -25.87
CA VAL A 55 5.25 26.09 -26.69
C VAL A 55 3.78 26.09 -26.28
N ASP A 56 3.27 27.29 -25.98
CA ASP A 56 1.84 27.52 -25.78
C ASP A 56 1.12 27.50 -27.12
N TYR A 57 -0.08 26.91 -27.17
CA TYR A 57 -0.84 26.79 -28.41
C TYR A 57 -2.35 26.71 -28.17
N GLY A 58 -3.11 26.99 -29.22
CA GLY A 58 -4.56 26.82 -29.23
C GLY A 58 -5.11 26.76 -30.64
N TYR A 59 -6.39 26.37 -30.77
CA TYR A 59 -7.05 26.22 -32.05
C TYR A 59 -8.06 27.34 -32.29
N LEU A 60 -7.94 28.01 -33.43
CA LEU A 60 -8.93 28.98 -33.90
C LEU A 60 -9.94 28.24 -34.78
N LEU A 61 -11.20 28.21 -34.35
CA LEU A 61 -12.29 27.49 -35.00
C LEU A 61 -13.12 28.45 -35.86
N ASP A 62 -13.33 28.10 -37.13
CA ASP A 62 -14.04 28.91 -38.13
C ASP A 62 -13.52 30.34 -38.23
N ASP A 63 -14.38 31.35 -38.01
CA ASP A 63 -14.05 32.78 -37.98
C ASP A 63 -13.91 33.34 -36.55
N ASP A 64 -14.03 32.50 -35.51
CA ASP A 64 -13.82 32.93 -34.12
C ASP A 64 -12.36 33.38 -33.93
N PRO A 65 -12.12 34.62 -33.46
CA PRO A 65 -10.77 35.11 -33.20
C PRO A 65 -10.18 34.56 -31.91
N ASP A 66 -10.99 33.99 -31.01
CA ASP A 66 -10.52 33.50 -29.73
C ASP A 66 -10.01 32.05 -29.84
N PRO A 67 -8.74 31.77 -29.49
CA PRO A 67 -8.22 30.42 -29.52
C PRO A 67 -8.90 29.56 -28.45
N ARG A 68 -9.18 28.31 -28.80
CA ARG A 68 -9.70 27.29 -27.87
C ARG A 68 -8.58 26.34 -27.45
N PRO A 69 -8.55 25.91 -26.17
CA PRO A 69 -7.60 24.92 -25.71
C PRO A 69 -7.79 23.59 -26.45
N ASP A 70 -6.71 22.82 -26.51
CA ASP A 70 -6.73 21.47 -27.06
C ASP A 70 -7.61 20.53 -26.22
N PRO A 71 -8.59 19.82 -26.82
CA PRO A 71 -9.31 18.72 -26.19
C PRO A 71 -8.41 17.68 -25.50
N ARG A 72 -7.25 17.39 -26.08
CA ARG A 72 -6.25 16.43 -25.57
C ARG A 72 -5.05 17.13 -24.92
N SER A 73 -5.25 18.34 -24.40
CA SER A 73 -4.18 19.13 -23.77
C SER A 73 -3.48 18.34 -22.66
N ARG A 74 -2.16 18.22 -22.75
CA ARG A 74 -1.34 17.59 -21.71
C ARG A 74 -1.00 18.53 -20.56
N ARG A 75 -1.22 19.84 -20.74
CA ARG A 75 -0.90 20.86 -19.74
C ARG A 75 -1.69 22.16 -19.99
N GLN A 76 -2.27 22.73 -18.93
CA GLN A 76 -3.07 23.96 -18.97
C GLN A 76 -2.51 25.04 -18.01
N PRO A 77 -1.36 25.66 -18.34
CA PRO A 77 -0.62 26.53 -17.42
C PRO A 77 -1.39 27.78 -16.97
N ALA A 78 -2.33 28.26 -17.80
CA ALA A 78 -3.14 29.45 -17.55
C ALA A 78 -4.62 29.12 -17.22
N GLY A 79 -4.89 27.90 -16.78
CA GLY A 79 -6.24 27.40 -16.49
C GLY A 79 -6.98 26.91 -17.73
N VAL A 80 -8.18 26.34 -17.52
CA VAL A 80 -8.93 25.59 -18.55
C VAL A 80 -9.47 26.43 -19.72
N HIS A 81 -9.39 27.76 -19.64
CA HIS A 81 -9.72 28.67 -20.74
C HIS A 81 -8.49 29.17 -21.51
N GLY A 82 -7.30 28.95 -20.95
CA GLY A 82 -6.05 29.43 -21.50
C GLY A 82 -5.58 28.61 -22.71
N LEU A 83 -4.40 28.98 -23.22
CA LEU A 83 -3.71 28.17 -24.20
C LEU A 83 -3.18 26.89 -23.55
N SER A 84 -3.29 25.79 -24.29
CA SER A 84 -2.60 24.54 -23.97
C SER A 84 -1.09 24.73 -24.08
N ARG A 85 -0.31 23.88 -23.43
CA ARG A 85 1.15 23.85 -23.59
C ARG A 85 1.62 22.48 -24.04
N LEU A 86 2.36 22.46 -25.15
CA LEU A 86 3.13 21.30 -25.56
C LEU A 86 4.49 21.38 -24.85
N GLU A 87 4.82 20.36 -24.06
CA GLU A 87 6.14 20.24 -23.43
C GLU A 87 6.82 18.96 -23.89
N ARG A 88 8.00 19.13 -24.47
CA ARG A 88 8.88 18.01 -24.83
C ARG A 88 9.68 17.65 -23.59
N THR A 89 9.07 16.84 -22.72
CA THR A 89 9.67 16.43 -21.45
C THR A 89 10.92 15.57 -21.64
N SER A 90 11.93 15.78 -20.79
CA SER A 90 13.10 14.91 -20.62
C SER A 90 13.00 14.06 -19.34
N TRP A 91 11.78 13.89 -18.80
CA TRP A 91 11.55 13.12 -17.59
C TRP A 91 12.11 11.71 -17.72
N THR A 92 12.83 11.26 -16.68
CA THR A 92 13.37 9.92 -16.57
C THR A 92 12.84 9.33 -15.27
N TRP A 93 12.04 8.27 -15.38
CA TRP A 93 11.53 7.51 -14.23
C TRP A 93 12.67 6.77 -13.52
N THR A 94 12.50 6.49 -12.23
CA THR A 94 13.44 5.70 -11.42
C THR A 94 12.82 4.39 -10.91
N ASP A 95 11.66 4.03 -11.47
CA ASP A 95 10.83 2.90 -11.09
C ASP A 95 11.07 1.65 -11.94
N GLU A 96 12.25 1.48 -12.55
CA GLU A 96 12.49 0.35 -13.46
C GLU A 96 12.39 -1.03 -12.78
N SER A 97 12.54 -1.08 -11.45
CA SER A 97 12.33 -2.30 -10.64
C SER A 97 10.89 -2.47 -10.13
N TRP A 98 10.00 -1.51 -10.38
CA TRP A 98 8.61 -1.58 -9.94
C TRP A 98 7.84 -2.63 -10.76
N THR A 99 7.25 -3.59 -10.06
CA THR A 99 6.48 -4.69 -10.68
C THR A 99 4.98 -4.57 -10.48
N GLY A 100 4.49 -3.44 -9.94
CA GLY A 100 3.10 -3.26 -9.53
C GLY A 100 2.71 -4.04 -8.27
N ARG A 101 1.47 -3.84 -7.83
CA ARG A 101 0.83 -4.59 -6.73
C ARG A 101 -0.45 -5.26 -7.19
N GLN A 102 -0.78 -6.40 -6.61
CA GLN A 102 -2.08 -7.05 -6.82
C GLN A 102 -3.13 -6.34 -5.97
N LEU A 103 -4.30 -6.04 -6.51
CA LEU A 103 -5.42 -5.51 -5.70
C LEU A 103 -5.84 -6.50 -4.61
N ALA A 104 -5.83 -7.80 -4.93
CA ALA A 104 -6.20 -8.86 -3.99
C ALA A 104 -5.32 -8.83 -2.73
N GLY A 105 -5.94 -8.61 -1.57
CA GLY A 105 -5.28 -8.53 -0.27
C GLY A 105 -4.75 -7.16 0.11
N SER A 106 -4.71 -6.21 -0.83
CA SER A 106 -4.19 -4.85 -0.61
C SER A 106 -5.14 -3.97 0.20
N VAL A 107 -4.62 -2.85 0.69
CA VAL A 107 -5.37 -1.74 1.30
C VAL A 107 -5.24 -0.48 0.44
N ILE A 108 -6.37 0.15 0.13
CA ILE A 108 -6.44 1.41 -0.62
C ILE A 108 -6.54 2.58 0.37
N TYR A 109 -5.93 3.72 0.06
CA TYR A 109 -6.05 4.96 0.80
C TYR A 109 -6.47 6.11 -0.12
N GLU A 110 -7.70 6.56 0.00
CA GLU A 110 -8.23 7.68 -0.77
C GLU A 110 -7.81 9.01 -0.14
N LEU A 111 -7.28 9.91 -0.97
CA LEU A 111 -6.93 11.28 -0.56
C LEU A 111 -7.30 12.33 -1.60
N HIS A 112 -7.61 13.52 -1.10
CA HIS A 112 -7.78 14.74 -1.87
C HIS A 112 -6.50 15.58 -1.80
N VAL A 113 -5.82 15.81 -2.92
CA VAL A 113 -4.52 16.51 -2.95
C VAL A 113 -4.59 17.88 -2.27
N GLY A 114 -5.63 18.67 -2.58
CA GLY A 114 -5.74 20.05 -2.09
C GLY A 114 -5.98 20.18 -0.58
N THR A 115 -6.39 19.12 0.12
CA THR A 115 -6.70 19.17 1.56
C THR A 115 -5.98 18.11 2.39
N PHE A 116 -5.27 17.18 1.74
CA PHE A 116 -4.47 16.17 2.44
C PHE A 116 -3.32 16.79 3.22
N THR A 117 -2.71 17.87 2.73
CA THR A 117 -1.66 18.61 3.44
C THR A 117 -1.96 20.12 3.43
N PRO A 118 -1.38 20.90 4.36
CA PRO A 118 -1.54 22.36 4.34
C PRO A 118 -1.06 23.06 3.06
N ALA A 119 -0.10 22.46 2.34
CA ALA A 119 0.40 23.00 1.07
C ALA A 119 -0.58 22.72 -0.09
N GLY A 120 -1.32 21.60 -0.02
CA GLY A 120 -2.34 21.27 -1.01
C GLY A 120 -1.81 20.85 -2.38
N ASP A 121 -0.59 20.32 -2.44
CA ASP A 121 0.07 19.88 -3.68
C ASP A 121 0.64 18.45 -3.57
N LEU A 122 0.98 17.89 -4.73
CA LEU A 122 1.46 16.51 -4.86
C LEU A 122 2.84 16.31 -4.22
N ASP A 123 3.73 17.31 -4.26
CA ASP A 123 5.07 17.20 -3.67
C ASP A 123 5.00 17.14 -2.14
N ALA A 124 4.07 17.88 -1.51
CA ALA A 124 3.82 17.82 -0.08
C ALA A 124 3.21 16.48 0.35
N ALA A 125 2.40 15.85 -0.50
CA ALA A 125 1.85 14.53 -0.24
C ALA A 125 2.95 13.44 -0.19
N ILE A 126 4.03 13.57 -0.98
CA ILE A 126 5.19 12.66 -0.95
C ILE A 126 5.79 12.55 0.46
N ALA A 127 5.81 13.65 1.22
CA ALA A 127 6.35 13.65 2.58
C ALA A 127 5.54 12.81 3.58
N LYS A 128 4.39 12.25 3.17
CA LYS A 128 3.49 11.47 4.03
C LYS A 128 3.47 9.97 3.69
N LEU A 129 4.23 9.52 2.68
CA LEU A 129 4.19 8.12 2.23
C LEU A 129 4.60 7.12 3.34
N ASP A 130 5.55 7.47 4.22
CA ASP A 130 5.93 6.61 5.35
C ASP A 130 4.79 6.41 6.35
N HIS A 131 3.96 7.44 6.55
CA HIS A 131 2.78 7.31 7.40
C HIS A 131 1.78 6.32 6.78
N LEU A 132 1.50 6.44 5.48
CA LEU A 132 0.60 5.52 4.76
C LEU A 132 1.10 4.07 4.83
N ARG A 133 2.40 3.84 4.66
CA ARG A 133 3.03 2.52 4.83
C ARG A 133 2.86 1.99 6.25
N SER A 134 2.95 2.86 7.26
CA SER A 134 2.83 2.47 8.67
C SER A 134 1.45 1.88 9.01
N ILE A 135 0.40 2.31 8.31
CA ILE A 135 -0.97 1.81 8.46
C ILE A 135 -1.31 0.75 7.39
N GLY A 136 -0.30 0.23 6.69
CA GLY A 136 -0.41 -0.90 5.75
C GLY A 136 -1.10 -0.59 4.44
N VAL A 137 -1.09 0.66 4.00
CA VAL A 137 -1.54 1.04 2.66
C VAL A 137 -0.64 0.41 1.60
N ASP A 138 -1.27 -0.10 0.55
CA ASP A 138 -0.62 -0.65 -0.64
C ASP A 138 -0.88 0.21 -1.87
N PHE A 139 -2.04 0.86 -1.95
CA PHE A 139 -2.42 1.77 -3.03
C PHE A 139 -2.86 3.13 -2.49
N VAL A 140 -2.34 4.20 -3.08
CA VAL A 140 -2.82 5.56 -2.85
C VAL A 140 -3.79 5.93 -3.96
N GLU A 141 -5.06 6.12 -3.61
CA GLU A 141 -6.09 6.59 -4.53
C GLU A 141 -6.21 8.10 -4.47
N LEU A 142 -5.81 8.75 -5.57
CA LEU A 142 -6.00 10.18 -5.74
C LEU A 142 -7.40 10.43 -6.27
N MET A 143 -8.17 11.27 -5.57
CA MET A 143 -9.35 11.92 -6.13
C MET A 143 -8.99 12.64 -7.45
N PRO A 144 -9.96 12.98 -8.32
CA PRO A 144 -9.66 13.41 -9.68
C PRO A 144 -8.74 14.65 -9.71
N VAL A 145 -7.63 14.51 -10.43
CA VAL A 145 -6.62 15.59 -10.56
C VAL A 145 -6.77 16.39 -11.84
N ASN A 146 -7.76 16.05 -12.67
CA ASN A 146 -7.94 16.61 -14.00
C ASN A 146 -8.22 18.12 -13.91
N ALA A 147 -7.72 18.89 -14.87
CA ALA A 147 -7.83 20.34 -14.83
C ALA A 147 -9.30 20.81 -14.83
N PHE A 148 -9.69 21.54 -13.79
CA PHE A 148 -10.96 22.25 -13.63
C PHE A 148 -10.73 23.77 -13.55
N ASN A 149 -11.81 24.56 -13.62
CA ASN A 149 -11.76 26.02 -13.43
C ASN A 149 -11.87 26.40 -11.94
N GLY A 150 -10.96 27.24 -11.46
CA GLY A 150 -10.87 27.63 -10.06
C GLY A 150 -9.54 27.22 -9.41
N THR A 151 -9.46 27.40 -8.09
CA THR A 151 -8.26 27.12 -7.27
C THR A 151 -8.39 25.88 -6.37
N HIS A 152 -9.61 25.45 -6.10
CA HIS A 152 -9.94 24.26 -5.30
C HIS A 152 -11.30 23.70 -5.73
N ASN A 153 -11.37 22.38 -5.81
CA ASN A 153 -12.53 21.58 -6.16
C ASN A 153 -12.21 20.14 -5.75
N TRP A 154 -13.20 19.30 -5.46
CA TRP A 154 -12.96 17.87 -5.24
C TRP A 154 -12.31 17.18 -6.46
N GLY A 155 -12.55 17.71 -7.66
CA GLY A 155 -11.98 17.22 -8.92
C GLY A 155 -13.02 16.82 -9.97
N TYR A 156 -14.25 16.54 -9.54
CA TYR A 156 -15.34 16.05 -10.40
C TYR A 156 -15.81 17.07 -11.46
N ASP A 157 -15.51 18.36 -11.26
CA ASP A 157 -15.71 19.40 -12.29
C ASP A 157 -14.59 19.47 -13.35
N GLY A 158 -13.77 18.41 -13.47
CA GLY A 158 -12.69 18.33 -14.44
C GLY A 158 -13.18 18.44 -15.88
N VAL A 159 -12.51 19.27 -16.69
CA VAL A 159 -12.77 19.41 -18.13
C VAL A 159 -11.55 19.09 -18.99
N GLY A 160 -10.35 19.34 -18.47
CA GLY A 160 -9.09 18.98 -19.13
C GLY A 160 -8.69 17.55 -18.78
N TRP A 161 -9.32 16.54 -19.39
CA TRP A 161 -9.11 15.14 -19.01
C TRP A 161 -7.65 14.67 -19.09
N PHE A 162 -6.87 15.27 -19.99
CA PHE A 162 -5.47 14.91 -20.24
C PHE A 162 -4.46 15.78 -19.47
N ALA A 163 -4.95 16.73 -18.67
CA ALA A 163 -4.10 17.69 -17.95
C ALA A 163 -4.30 17.54 -16.44
N VAL A 164 -3.19 17.41 -15.71
CA VAL A 164 -3.19 17.54 -14.24
C VAL A 164 -3.37 19.02 -13.88
N HIS A 165 -4.23 19.31 -12.92
CA HIS A 165 -4.51 20.67 -12.46
C HIS A 165 -3.23 21.36 -11.96
N GLU A 166 -2.92 22.55 -12.50
CA GLU A 166 -1.69 23.29 -12.17
C GLU A 166 -1.62 23.69 -10.69
N GLY A 167 -2.77 23.88 -10.03
CA GLY A 167 -2.82 24.15 -8.59
C GLY A 167 -2.22 23.02 -7.73
N TYR A 168 -2.19 21.79 -8.24
CA TYR A 168 -1.57 20.63 -7.57
C TYR A 168 -0.09 20.43 -7.93
N GLY A 169 0.48 21.31 -8.76
CA GLY A 169 1.85 21.25 -9.27
C GLY A 169 1.97 20.74 -10.72
N GLY A 170 0.84 20.42 -11.37
CA GLY A 170 0.79 20.03 -12.78
C GLY A 170 1.43 18.65 -13.07
N PRO A 171 1.68 18.33 -14.36
CA PRO A 171 2.11 16.99 -14.76
C PRO A 171 3.48 16.58 -14.19
N ASP A 172 4.39 17.54 -13.95
CA ASP A 172 5.71 17.23 -13.42
C ASP A 172 5.66 16.82 -11.94
N ALA A 173 4.80 17.46 -11.12
CA ALA A 173 4.58 17.05 -9.74
C ALA A 173 3.88 15.68 -9.68
N TYR A 174 2.97 15.41 -10.61
CA TYR A 174 2.35 14.09 -10.72
C TYR A 174 3.35 12.98 -10.99
N ARG A 175 4.27 13.17 -11.97
CA ARG A 175 5.33 12.18 -12.22
C ARG A 175 6.21 11.96 -11.01
N ARG A 176 6.61 13.03 -10.30
CA ARG A 176 7.37 12.91 -9.04
C ARG A 176 6.61 12.13 -7.97
N PHE A 177 5.31 12.38 -7.82
CA PHE A 177 4.48 11.68 -6.85
C PHE A 177 4.39 10.18 -7.14
N VAL A 178 4.08 9.80 -8.39
CA VAL A 178 4.01 8.40 -8.80
C VAL A 178 5.37 7.70 -8.61
N ASP A 179 6.47 8.32 -9.05
CA ASP A 179 7.82 7.77 -8.92
C ASP A 179 8.20 7.57 -7.44
N ALA A 180 7.85 8.53 -6.57
CA ALA A 180 8.07 8.42 -5.13
C ALA A 180 7.19 7.35 -4.47
N CYS A 181 5.93 7.19 -4.90
CA CYS A 181 5.07 6.10 -4.47
C CYS A 181 5.71 4.75 -4.83
N HIS A 182 6.13 4.55 -6.08
CA HIS A 182 6.79 3.31 -6.49
C HIS A 182 8.08 3.04 -5.72
N GLY A 183 8.91 4.06 -5.49
CA GLY A 183 10.11 3.96 -4.66
C GLY A 183 9.81 3.61 -3.19
N ALA A 184 8.66 4.04 -2.67
CA ALA A 184 8.15 3.67 -1.35
C ALA A 184 7.43 2.31 -1.33
N GLY A 185 7.30 1.67 -2.49
CA GLY A 185 6.57 0.43 -2.69
C GLY A 185 5.06 0.61 -2.56
N LEU A 186 4.48 1.70 -3.03
CA LEU A 186 3.05 1.97 -3.05
C LEU A 186 2.59 2.09 -4.50
N GLY A 187 1.47 1.45 -4.83
CA GLY A 187 0.82 1.67 -6.12
C GLY A 187 -0.01 2.95 -6.11
N VAL A 188 -0.28 3.51 -7.28
CA VAL A 188 -1.15 4.69 -7.44
C VAL A 188 -2.43 4.29 -8.17
N VAL A 189 -3.57 4.67 -7.59
CA VAL A 189 -4.89 4.63 -8.24
C VAL A 189 -5.27 6.06 -8.61
N GLN A 190 -5.65 6.29 -9.87
CA GLN A 190 -6.22 7.57 -10.29
C GLN A 190 -7.73 7.45 -10.44
N ASP A 191 -8.48 8.26 -9.70
CA ASP A 191 -9.91 8.46 -9.95
C ASP A 191 -10.10 9.24 -11.26
N VAL A 192 -10.89 8.69 -12.19
CA VAL A 192 -11.15 9.26 -13.52
C VAL A 192 -12.65 9.40 -13.78
N VAL A 193 -13.01 10.56 -14.32
CA VAL A 193 -14.40 10.92 -14.62
C VAL A 193 -14.63 10.88 -16.12
N HIS A 194 -15.30 9.83 -16.60
CA HIS A 194 -15.65 9.67 -18.02
C HIS A 194 -17.15 9.76 -18.30
N ASN A 195 -17.99 9.88 -17.26
CA ASN A 195 -19.44 9.91 -17.39
C ASN A 195 -20.01 11.32 -17.65
N HIS A 196 -19.26 12.38 -17.33
CA HIS A 196 -19.62 13.78 -17.60
C HIS A 196 -18.37 14.69 -17.70
N LEU A 197 -18.57 15.97 -18.00
CA LEU A 197 -17.55 17.02 -17.91
C LEU A 197 -18.06 18.15 -17.02
N GLY A 198 -17.14 18.85 -16.35
CA GLY A 198 -17.46 19.98 -15.52
C GLY A 198 -18.13 21.16 -16.25
N PRO A 199 -18.80 22.05 -15.49
CA PRO A 199 -19.66 23.11 -16.05
C PRO A 199 -18.91 24.31 -16.65
N SER A 200 -17.61 24.46 -16.39
CA SER A 200 -16.81 25.57 -16.91
C SER A 200 -15.52 25.09 -17.59
N GLY A 201 -15.29 25.57 -18.82
CA GLY A 201 -14.10 25.26 -19.63
C GLY A 201 -14.26 24.07 -20.58
N ASN A 202 -15.44 23.45 -20.66
CA ASN A 202 -15.70 22.39 -21.63
C ASN A 202 -15.97 22.96 -23.04
N TYR A 203 -14.93 22.95 -23.89
CA TYR A 203 -15.03 23.39 -25.29
C TYR A 203 -15.26 22.25 -26.29
N LEU A 204 -15.35 21.00 -25.85
CA LEU A 204 -15.51 19.82 -26.73
C LEU A 204 -16.64 19.97 -27.75
N PRO A 205 -17.83 20.52 -27.41
CA PRO A 205 -18.91 20.72 -28.38
C PRO A 205 -18.54 21.65 -29.55
N LEU A 206 -17.55 22.53 -29.43
CA LEU A 206 -17.12 23.37 -30.54
C LEU A 206 -16.31 22.58 -31.58
N PHE A 207 -15.57 21.56 -31.14
CA PHE A 207 -14.74 20.74 -32.01
C PHE A 207 -15.55 19.64 -32.73
N GLY A 208 -16.37 18.91 -31.99
CA GLY A 208 -17.00 17.69 -32.50
C GLY A 208 -18.19 17.20 -31.69
N PRO A 209 -18.84 16.12 -32.13
CA PRO A 209 -19.93 15.48 -31.40
C PRO A 209 -19.41 14.65 -30.21
N TYR A 210 -18.63 15.25 -29.30
CA TYR A 210 -18.16 14.60 -28.08
C TYR A 210 -19.29 14.32 -27.08
N LEU A 211 -20.35 15.12 -27.13
CA LEU A 211 -21.56 14.98 -26.32
C LEU A 211 -22.75 14.62 -27.21
N LYS A 212 -23.71 13.87 -26.66
CA LYS A 212 -24.97 13.50 -27.30
C LYS A 212 -26.16 14.14 -26.58
N GLN A 213 -27.34 14.05 -27.17
CA GLN A 213 -28.56 14.59 -26.56
C GLN A 213 -28.92 13.83 -25.28
N GLY A 214 -29.37 14.56 -24.27
CA GLY A 214 -29.72 14.06 -22.95
C GLY A 214 -28.72 14.52 -21.89
N SER A 215 -29.09 14.35 -20.62
CA SER A 215 -28.24 14.68 -19.48
C SER A 215 -28.38 13.60 -18.39
N ASN A 216 -27.34 13.45 -17.58
CA ASN A 216 -27.40 12.75 -16.31
C ASN A 216 -27.51 13.78 -15.16
N THR A 217 -27.25 13.36 -13.92
CA THR A 217 -27.31 14.23 -12.74
C THR A 217 -26.33 15.40 -12.79
N TRP A 218 -25.17 15.21 -13.43
CA TRP A 218 -24.04 16.15 -13.39
C TRP A 218 -23.85 16.96 -14.68
N GLY A 219 -24.36 16.48 -15.81
CA GLY A 219 -24.27 17.23 -17.07
C GLY A 219 -24.78 16.50 -18.30
N ASP A 220 -24.43 17.02 -19.47
CA ASP A 220 -24.73 16.42 -20.77
C ASP A 220 -24.10 15.02 -20.91
N LEU A 221 -24.77 14.13 -21.63
CA LEU A 221 -24.28 12.77 -21.86
C LEU A 221 -23.08 12.76 -22.82
N VAL A 222 -22.02 12.03 -22.45
CA VAL A 222 -20.89 11.74 -23.34
C VAL A 222 -21.36 10.84 -24.50
N ASN A 223 -20.89 11.11 -25.72
CA ASN A 223 -21.31 10.38 -26.92
C ASN A 223 -20.57 9.04 -27.06
N LEU A 224 -21.14 7.97 -26.52
CA LEU A 224 -20.53 6.63 -26.55
C LEU A 224 -21.08 5.70 -27.63
N ASP A 225 -22.24 6.02 -28.19
CA ASP A 225 -23.00 5.13 -29.08
C ASP A 225 -23.73 5.83 -30.24
N ALA A 226 -23.65 7.17 -30.38
CA ALA A 226 -24.26 7.90 -31.48
C ALA A 226 -23.24 8.21 -32.60
N ASP A 227 -23.65 8.97 -33.62
CA ASP A 227 -22.78 9.33 -34.75
C ASP A 227 -21.50 10.03 -34.26
N GLY A 228 -20.34 9.58 -34.75
CA GLY A 228 -19.03 10.07 -34.33
C GLY A 228 -18.50 9.48 -33.01
N SER A 229 -19.27 8.62 -32.33
CA SER A 229 -18.84 7.98 -31.07
C SER A 229 -17.53 7.18 -31.14
N PRO A 230 -17.11 6.53 -32.25
CA PRO A 230 -15.84 5.78 -32.25
C PRO A 230 -14.62 6.63 -31.87
N GLU A 231 -14.58 7.90 -32.29
CA GLU A 231 -13.49 8.83 -31.95
C GLU A 231 -13.59 9.34 -30.51
N VAL A 232 -14.81 9.43 -29.95
CA VAL A 232 -15.05 9.80 -28.55
C VAL A 232 -14.68 8.66 -27.60
N ARG A 233 -15.01 7.42 -27.98
CA ARG A 233 -14.54 6.21 -27.27
C ARG A 233 -13.03 6.13 -27.30
N ARG A 234 -12.41 6.37 -28.46
CA ARG A 234 -10.94 6.43 -28.57
C ARG A 234 -10.33 7.55 -27.73
N TYR A 235 -10.96 8.72 -27.67
CA TYR A 235 -10.56 9.82 -26.77
C TYR A 235 -10.53 9.38 -25.29
N ILE A 236 -11.53 8.63 -24.84
CA ILE A 236 -11.55 8.08 -23.47
C ILE A 236 -10.47 7.00 -23.29
N LEU A 237 -10.35 6.06 -24.23
CA LEU A 237 -9.36 4.99 -24.15
C LEU A 237 -7.92 5.55 -24.21
N ASP A 238 -7.67 6.62 -24.96
CA ASP A 238 -6.38 7.33 -24.95
C ASP A 238 -6.10 7.99 -23.61
N ASN A 239 -7.13 8.46 -22.90
CA ASN A 239 -6.98 8.97 -21.54
C ASN A 239 -6.61 7.86 -20.55
N VAL A 240 -7.26 6.69 -20.65
CA VAL A 240 -6.90 5.49 -19.89
C VAL A 240 -5.44 5.10 -20.14
N ARG A 241 -5.00 5.07 -21.40
CA ARG A 241 -3.60 4.80 -21.75
C ARG A 241 -2.66 5.85 -21.19
N MET A 242 -2.99 7.14 -21.26
CA MET A 242 -2.13 8.18 -20.71
C MET A 242 -1.77 7.89 -19.25
N TRP A 243 -2.77 7.62 -18.42
CA TRP A 243 -2.53 7.34 -17.00
C TRP A 243 -1.65 6.11 -16.80
N LEU A 244 -2.00 4.99 -17.43
CA LEU A 244 -1.37 3.69 -17.19
C LEU A 244 -0.02 3.47 -17.91
N GLU A 245 0.13 4.06 -19.10
CA GLU A 245 1.30 3.90 -19.99
C GLU A 245 2.27 5.07 -19.86
N GLU A 246 1.79 6.31 -19.86
CA GLU A 246 2.67 7.49 -19.88
C GLU A 246 2.98 8.03 -18.48
N LEU A 247 2.02 7.95 -17.55
CA LEU A 247 2.13 8.45 -16.18
C LEU A 247 2.33 7.35 -15.14
N HIS A 248 2.52 6.10 -15.60
CA HIS A 248 2.86 4.93 -14.81
C HIS A 248 1.85 4.55 -13.69
N VAL A 249 0.63 5.09 -13.70
CA VAL A 249 -0.44 4.73 -12.76
C VAL A 249 -0.71 3.22 -12.80
N ASP A 250 -1.01 2.60 -11.65
CA ASP A 250 -1.22 1.15 -11.53
C ASP A 250 -2.68 0.75 -11.60
N ALA A 251 -3.60 1.65 -11.23
CA ALA A 251 -5.02 1.39 -11.26
C ALA A 251 -5.85 2.63 -11.60
N LEU A 252 -7.03 2.42 -12.16
CA LEU A 252 -8.01 3.50 -12.35
C LEU A 252 -9.27 3.17 -11.55
N ARG A 253 -9.75 4.16 -10.79
CA ARG A 253 -11.11 4.15 -10.25
C ARG A 253 -12.01 4.92 -11.20
N LEU A 254 -13.04 4.26 -11.71
CA LEU A 254 -13.93 4.78 -12.74
C LEU A 254 -15.19 5.34 -12.07
N ASP A 255 -15.33 6.67 -12.11
CA ASP A 255 -16.44 7.39 -11.50
C ASP A 255 -17.79 7.07 -12.15
N ALA A 256 -18.79 6.83 -11.30
CA ALA A 256 -20.19 6.63 -11.61
C ALA A 256 -20.44 5.87 -12.93
N VAL A 257 -19.90 4.65 -13.06
CA VAL A 257 -19.95 3.91 -14.33
C VAL A 257 -21.38 3.59 -14.78
N HIS A 258 -22.32 3.57 -13.84
CA HIS A 258 -23.75 3.41 -14.08
C HIS A 258 -24.38 4.58 -14.86
N ALA A 259 -23.72 5.74 -14.90
CA ALA A 259 -24.12 6.91 -15.67
C ALA A 259 -23.55 6.94 -17.10
N LEU A 260 -22.69 5.97 -17.46
CA LEU A 260 -22.24 5.79 -18.84
C LEU A 260 -23.40 5.27 -19.70
N SER A 261 -23.99 6.16 -20.49
CA SER A 261 -25.02 5.81 -21.46
C SER A 261 -24.36 5.24 -22.72
N ASP A 262 -24.17 3.92 -22.76
CA ASP A 262 -23.59 3.22 -23.91
C ASP A 262 -24.41 1.97 -24.28
N SER A 263 -25.01 1.99 -25.46
CA SER A 263 -25.74 0.86 -26.02
C SER A 263 -24.93 0.03 -27.03
N SER A 264 -23.64 0.33 -27.20
CA SER A 264 -22.74 -0.36 -28.12
C SER A 264 -22.49 -1.80 -27.72
N THR A 265 -22.13 -2.64 -28.70
CA THR A 265 -21.58 -3.98 -28.46
C THR A 265 -20.22 -4.09 -29.15
N PRO A 266 -19.12 -4.23 -28.40
CA PRO A 266 -19.04 -4.29 -26.92
C PRO A 266 -19.32 -2.94 -26.23
N HIS A 267 -19.61 -2.99 -24.92
CA HIS A 267 -19.73 -1.80 -24.07
C HIS A 267 -18.35 -1.17 -23.83
N LEU A 268 -18.27 0.15 -23.58
CA LEU A 268 -17.01 0.88 -23.40
C LEU A 268 -16.13 0.29 -22.28
N LEU A 269 -16.74 -0.07 -21.15
CA LEU A 269 -16.04 -0.70 -20.04
C LEU A 269 -15.41 -2.04 -20.42
N GLU A 270 -16.04 -2.81 -21.32
CA GLU A 270 -15.45 -4.04 -21.85
C GLU A 270 -14.27 -3.72 -22.78
N GLU A 271 -14.38 -2.70 -23.64
CA GLU A 271 -13.26 -2.23 -24.46
C GLU A 271 -12.08 -1.75 -23.59
N MET A 272 -12.35 -1.01 -22.51
CA MET A 272 -11.34 -0.60 -21.52
C MET A 272 -10.67 -1.82 -20.89
N ALA A 273 -11.44 -2.80 -20.42
CA ALA A 273 -10.90 -4.02 -19.82
C ALA A 273 -9.99 -4.79 -20.79
N VAL A 274 -10.36 -4.89 -22.07
CA VAL A 274 -9.53 -5.51 -23.11
C VAL A 274 -8.20 -4.77 -23.27
N GLU A 275 -8.26 -3.45 -23.36
CA GLU A 275 -7.09 -2.62 -23.62
C GLU A 275 -6.13 -2.60 -22.42
N VAL A 276 -6.67 -2.51 -21.20
CA VAL A 276 -5.87 -2.56 -19.96
C VAL A 276 -5.28 -3.94 -19.74
N ALA A 277 -6.00 -5.03 -20.00
CA ALA A 277 -5.44 -6.37 -19.92
C ALA A 277 -4.27 -6.58 -20.91
N ALA A 278 -4.39 -6.05 -22.13
CA ALA A 278 -3.30 -6.08 -23.11
C ALA A 278 -2.09 -5.25 -22.66
N LEU A 279 -2.32 -4.07 -22.08
CA LEU A 279 -1.27 -3.20 -21.54
C LEU A 279 -0.56 -3.83 -20.34
N SER A 280 -1.32 -4.40 -19.40
CA SER A 280 -0.83 -5.14 -18.23
C SER A 280 0.09 -6.28 -18.66
N ALA A 281 -0.33 -7.08 -19.64
CA ALA A 281 0.49 -8.16 -20.20
C ALA A 281 1.77 -7.64 -20.88
N HIS A 282 1.69 -6.49 -21.58
CA HIS A 282 2.84 -5.89 -22.24
C HIS A 282 3.88 -5.37 -21.22
N GLN A 283 3.41 -4.65 -20.20
CA GLN A 283 4.24 -4.04 -19.16
C GLN A 283 4.72 -5.05 -18.11
N ARG A 284 4.10 -6.24 -18.03
CA ARG A 284 4.39 -7.30 -17.05
C ARG A 284 4.21 -6.86 -15.59
N ARG A 285 3.28 -5.93 -15.37
CA ARG A 285 2.80 -5.55 -14.05
C ARG A 285 1.28 -5.57 -14.04
N PRO A 286 0.64 -5.92 -12.91
CA PRO A 286 -0.82 -5.83 -12.80
C PRO A 286 -1.27 -4.39 -13.00
N LEU A 287 -2.29 -4.22 -13.83
CA LEU A 287 -3.04 -2.97 -13.95
C LEU A 287 -4.49 -3.28 -13.60
N THR A 288 -5.15 -2.40 -12.85
CA THR A 288 -6.46 -2.67 -12.25
C THR A 288 -7.49 -1.61 -12.64
N LEU A 289 -8.71 -2.04 -12.94
CA LEU A 289 -9.88 -1.19 -13.12
C LEU A 289 -10.90 -1.42 -11.99
N ILE A 290 -11.21 -0.36 -11.25
CA ILE A 290 -12.16 -0.36 -10.13
C ILE A 290 -13.37 0.49 -10.53
N ALA A 291 -14.58 -0.06 -10.50
CA ALA A 291 -15.79 0.68 -10.82
C ALA A 291 -16.48 1.26 -9.59
N GLU A 292 -16.87 2.52 -9.63
CA GLU A 292 -17.90 3.03 -8.74
C GLU A 292 -19.29 2.81 -9.38
N SER A 293 -20.14 2.03 -8.72
CA SER A 293 -21.43 1.62 -9.27
C SER A 293 -22.51 1.47 -8.21
N ASP A 294 -23.60 2.22 -8.39
CA ASP A 294 -24.82 2.11 -7.59
C ASP A 294 -25.80 1.06 -8.14
N LEU A 295 -25.32 0.01 -8.83
CA LEU A 295 -26.19 -1.00 -9.43
C LEU A 295 -26.31 -2.30 -8.62
N ASN A 296 -25.37 -2.57 -7.71
CA ASN A 296 -25.21 -3.86 -7.04
C ASN A 296 -25.27 -5.04 -8.03
N ASP A 297 -24.57 -4.92 -9.16
CA ASP A 297 -24.57 -5.94 -10.21
C ASP A 297 -23.14 -6.38 -10.54
N THR A 298 -22.86 -7.66 -10.32
CA THR A 298 -21.54 -8.26 -10.51
C THR A 298 -21.16 -8.42 -11.98
N VAL A 299 -22.05 -8.13 -12.94
CA VAL A 299 -21.70 -8.17 -14.37
C VAL A 299 -20.50 -7.28 -14.72
N LEU A 300 -20.30 -6.19 -13.98
CA LEU A 300 -19.17 -5.27 -14.15
C LEU A 300 -17.82 -5.98 -13.91
N VAL A 301 -17.76 -6.80 -12.87
CA VAL A 301 -16.53 -7.45 -12.39
C VAL A 301 -16.45 -8.94 -12.73
N THR A 302 -17.51 -9.50 -13.31
CA THR A 302 -17.48 -10.87 -13.82
C THR A 302 -16.50 -10.94 -15.00
N PRO A 303 -15.60 -11.95 -15.07
CA PRO A 303 -14.70 -12.12 -16.20
C PRO A 303 -15.45 -12.19 -17.54
N ARG A 304 -14.83 -11.71 -18.62
CA ARG A 304 -15.46 -11.71 -19.96
C ARG A 304 -15.79 -13.11 -20.45
N GLU A 305 -14.95 -14.09 -20.14
CA GLU A 305 -15.19 -15.51 -20.42
C GLU A 305 -16.41 -16.07 -19.65
N GLY A 306 -16.79 -15.42 -18.55
CA GLY A 306 -17.99 -15.68 -17.76
C GLY A 306 -19.19 -14.81 -18.14
N GLY A 307 -19.08 -13.96 -19.18
CA GLY A 307 -20.16 -13.11 -19.68
C GLY A 307 -20.30 -11.75 -18.99
N GLY A 308 -19.31 -11.31 -18.21
CA GLY A 308 -19.25 -9.95 -17.67
C GLY A 308 -18.42 -8.99 -18.52
N LEU A 309 -18.22 -7.76 -18.02
CA LEU A 309 -17.43 -6.73 -18.68
C LEU A 309 -15.92 -6.87 -18.42
N GLY A 310 -15.55 -7.60 -17.37
CA GLY A 310 -14.15 -7.91 -17.05
C GLY A 310 -13.37 -6.82 -16.32
N LEU A 311 -14.04 -5.90 -15.63
CA LEU A 311 -13.36 -5.03 -14.67
C LEU A 311 -12.85 -5.86 -13.48
N ASP A 312 -11.88 -5.35 -12.74
CA ASP A 312 -11.22 -6.11 -11.68
C ASP A 312 -12.04 -6.06 -10.40
N ALA A 313 -12.50 -4.87 -9.99
CA ALA A 313 -13.27 -4.68 -8.78
C ALA A 313 -14.33 -3.58 -8.92
N GLN A 314 -15.21 -3.49 -7.93
CA GLN A 314 -16.18 -2.41 -7.79
C GLN A 314 -16.33 -1.99 -6.34
N TRP A 315 -16.69 -0.73 -6.12
CA TRP A 315 -17.13 -0.26 -4.81
C TRP A 315 -18.44 -0.96 -4.41
N SER A 316 -18.59 -1.18 -3.10
CA SER A 316 -19.81 -1.73 -2.50
C SER A 316 -20.19 -0.92 -1.25
N ASP A 317 -21.04 0.08 -1.48
CA ASP A 317 -21.50 1.00 -0.44
C ASP A 317 -22.44 0.33 0.57
N ASP A 318 -23.04 -0.81 0.22
CA ASP A 318 -23.87 -1.60 1.15
C ASP A 318 -23.08 -1.98 2.43
N PHE A 319 -21.77 -2.21 2.33
CA PHE A 319 -20.92 -2.43 3.52
C PHE A 319 -20.82 -1.18 4.38
N HIS A 320 -20.53 -0.03 3.75
CA HIS A 320 -20.47 1.26 4.43
C HIS A 320 -21.80 1.55 5.14
N HIS A 321 -22.93 1.45 4.43
CA HIS A 321 -24.25 1.73 4.99
C HIS A 321 -24.53 0.82 6.19
N ALA A 322 -24.36 -0.50 6.04
CA ALA A 322 -24.62 -1.45 7.11
C ALA A 322 -23.72 -1.20 8.35
N LEU A 323 -22.45 -0.86 8.13
CA LEU A 323 -21.50 -0.56 9.21
C LEU A 323 -21.84 0.76 9.90
N HIS A 324 -22.13 1.82 9.13
CA HIS A 324 -22.52 3.13 9.66
C HIS A 324 -23.77 3.02 10.53
N VAL A 325 -24.80 2.31 10.06
CA VAL A 325 -26.04 2.11 10.84
C VAL A 325 -25.78 1.25 12.07
N ALA A 326 -24.97 0.19 11.96
CA ALA A 326 -24.62 -0.65 13.10
C ALA A 326 -23.90 0.15 14.21
N LEU A 327 -23.06 1.11 13.85
CA LEU A 327 -22.29 1.94 14.80
C LEU A 327 -23.09 3.12 15.35
N SER A 328 -23.79 3.86 14.49
CA SER A 328 -24.42 5.15 14.84
C SER A 328 -25.91 5.05 15.19
N GLY A 329 -26.60 4.03 14.66
CA GLY A 329 -28.06 3.93 14.70
C GLY A 329 -28.79 4.92 13.77
N GLU A 330 -28.07 5.68 12.93
CA GLU A 330 -28.67 6.58 11.95
C GLU A 330 -29.41 5.78 10.86
N THR A 331 -30.65 6.16 10.55
CA THR A 331 -31.52 5.44 9.59
C THR A 331 -32.21 6.37 8.59
N SER A 332 -31.71 7.60 8.45
CA SER A 332 -32.24 8.58 7.50
C SER A 332 -31.84 8.25 6.06
N GLY A 333 -32.69 8.59 5.10
CA GLY A 333 -32.35 8.46 3.67
C GLY A 333 -32.07 7.02 3.25
N TYR A 334 -30.93 6.79 2.59
CA TYR A 334 -30.53 5.47 2.11
C TYR A 334 -30.12 4.49 3.22
N TYR A 335 -29.93 4.95 4.46
CA TYR A 335 -29.60 4.09 5.60
C TYR A 335 -30.78 3.26 6.14
N ALA A 336 -32.02 3.64 5.80
CA ALA A 336 -33.22 3.07 6.43
C ALA A 336 -33.33 1.54 6.35
N ASP A 337 -32.98 0.96 5.20
CA ASP A 337 -33.10 -0.49 4.97
C ASP A 337 -32.03 -1.31 5.73
N PHE A 338 -30.97 -0.66 6.24
CA PHE A 338 -29.82 -1.27 6.90
C PHE A 338 -29.93 -1.30 8.44
N GLU A 339 -31.06 -0.87 9.03
CA GLU A 339 -31.28 -0.83 10.49
C GLU A 339 -30.98 -2.13 11.24
N PRO A 340 -31.42 -3.31 10.77
CA PRO A 340 -31.12 -4.56 11.46
C PRO A 340 -29.62 -4.86 11.41
N LEU A 341 -29.02 -5.29 12.52
CA LEU A 341 -27.59 -5.66 12.55
C LEU A 341 -27.29 -6.84 11.61
N GLU A 342 -28.29 -7.66 11.32
CA GLU A 342 -28.25 -8.73 10.32
C GLU A 342 -27.97 -8.19 8.90
N ALA A 343 -28.19 -6.91 8.61
CA ALA A 343 -27.79 -6.30 7.35
C ALA A 343 -26.27 -6.36 7.17
N LEU A 344 -25.50 -6.00 8.21
CA LEU A 344 -24.05 -6.08 8.19
C LEU A 344 -23.56 -7.54 8.09
N ALA A 345 -24.20 -8.45 8.83
CA ALA A 345 -23.91 -9.88 8.73
C ALA A 345 -24.15 -10.41 7.31
N LYS A 346 -25.28 -10.05 6.69
CA LYS A 346 -25.62 -10.42 5.32
C LYS A 346 -24.59 -9.87 4.34
N VAL A 347 -24.25 -8.59 4.44
CA VAL A 347 -23.27 -7.97 3.54
C VAL A 347 -21.93 -8.69 3.61
N CYS A 348 -21.40 -8.95 4.82
CA CYS A 348 -20.17 -9.71 4.98
C CYS A 348 -20.21 -11.11 4.34
N GLU A 349 -21.35 -11.82 4.39
CA GLU A 349 -21.49 -13.16 3.82
C GLU A 349 -21.85 -13.19 2.32
N ARG A 350 -22.49 -12.12 1.80
CA ARG A 350 -23.15 -12.12 0.49
C ARG A 350 -22.75 -10.97 -0.44
N GLY A 351 -21.89 -10.06 0.02
CA GLY A 351 -21.40 -8.91 -0.73
C GLY A 351 -22.39 -7.75 -0.80
N PHE A 352 -23.65 -8.00 -1.20
CA PHE A 352 -24.69 -6.97 -1.26
C PHE A 352 -25.83 -7.24 -0.27
N PHE A 353 -26.36 -6.16 0.30
CA PHE A 353 -27.60 -6.19 1.05
C PHE A 353 -28.79 -6.22 0.09
N HIS A 354 -28.79 -5.34 -0.91
CA HIS A 354 -29.75 -5.39 -2.01
C HIS A 354 -29.20 -6.24 -3.14
N ASP A 355 -29.60 -7.50 -3.18
CA ASP A 355 -29.15 -8.56 -4.09
C ASP A 355 -30.31 -9.07 -4.97
N GLY A 356 -31.20 -8.18 -5.37
CA GLY A 356 -32.49 -8.49 -6.01
C GLY A 356 -33.68 -8.32 -5.06
N THR A 357 -33.52 -7.52 -3.99
CA THR A 357 -34.54 -7.24 -2.98
C THR A 357 -35.08 -5.82 -3.13
N TRP A 358 -36.21 -5.55 -2.47
CA TRP A 358 -36.81 -4.21 -2.46
C TRP A 358 -35.94 -3.21 -1.69
N SER A 359 -35.65 -2.06 -2.30
CA SER A 359 -35.08 -0.88 -1.63
C SER A 359 -36.18 0.14 -1.39
N SER A 360 -36.37 0.54 -0.12
CA SER A 360 -37.33 1.56 0.26
C SER A 360 -36.91 2.95 -0.21
N PHE A 361 -35.60 3.24 -0.25
CA PHE A 361 -35.06 4.49 -0.75
C PHE A 361 -35.27 4.65 -2.27
N ARG A 362 -35.08 3.57 -3.05
CA ARG A 362 -35.21 3.59 -4.51
C ARG A 362 -36.63 3.28 -5.02
N GLU A 363 -37.51 2.83 -4.12
CA GLU A 363 -38.88 2.38 -4.42
C GLU A 363 -38.95 1.33 -5.56
N ARG A 364 -37.98 0.40 -5.58
CA ARG A 364 -37.90 -0.68 -6.58
C ARG A 364 -37.06 -1.87 -6.08
N GLU A 365 -37.14 -2.99 -6.79
CA GLU A 365 -36.15 -4.07 -6.66
C GLU A 365 -34.78 -3.61 -7.15
N HIS A 366 -33.74 -3.95 -6.39
CA HIS A 366 -32.38 -3.46 -6.60
C HIS A 366 -31.33 -4.56 -6.43
N GLY A 367 -30.28 -4.50 -7.25
CA GLY A 367 -29.14 -5.41 -7.26
C GLY A 367 -29.37 -6.82 -7.80
N ARG A 368 -28.31 -7.61 -7.76
CA ARG A 368 -28.23 -9.02 -8.17
C ARG A 368 -27.43 -9.82 -7.14
N PRO A 369 -27.72 -11.12 -6.95
CA PRO A 369 -26.92 -11.97 -6.08
C PRO A 369 -25.49 -12.11 -6.57
N VAL A 370 -24.54 -12.01 -5.64
CA VAL A 370 -23.15 -12.40 -5.85
C VAL A 370 -23.08 -13.93 -5.94
N ASP A 371 -22.34 -14.44 -6.94
CA ASP A 371 -21.98 -15.86 -6.99
C ASP A 371 -20.86 -16.14 -5.98
N VAL A 372 -21.25 -16.39 -4.73
CA VAL A 372 -20.35 -16.61 -3.60
C VAL A 372 -19.45 -17.85 -3.76
N GLU A 373 -19.74 -18.75 -4.70
CA GLU A 373 -18.90 -19.94 -4.94
C GLU A 373 -17.73 -19.64 -5.88
N HIS A 374 -17.88 -18.66 -6.78
CA HIS A 374 -16.90 -18.41 -7.86
C HIS A 374 -16.30 -17.00 -7.85
N MET A 375 -16.99 -16.02 -7.28
CA MET A 375 -16.50 -14.64 -7.20
C MET A 375 -15.63 -14.47 -5.94
N PRO A 376 -14.37 -14.05 -6.06
CA PRO A 376 -13.57 -13.74 -4.87
C PRO A 376 -14.00 -12.43 -4.21
N THR A 377 -13.95 -12.37 -2.87
CA THR A 377 -14.39 -11.22 -2.07
C THR A 377 -13.62 -9.93 -2.36
N TRP A 378 -12.33 -10.01 -2.75
CA TRP A 378 -11.51 -8.84 -3.03
C TRP A 378 -12.01 -7.98 -4.20
N ARG A 379 -12.93 -8.50 -5.03
CA ARG A 379 -13.58 -7.73 -6.10
C ARG A 379 -14.55 -6.68 -5.59
N LEU A 380 -14.90 -6.72 -4.31
CA LEU A 380 -15.64 -5.66 -3.65
C LEU A 380 -14.64 -4.80 -2.86
N VAL A 381 -14.56 -3.52 -3.23
CA VAL A 381 -13.85 -2.49 -2.47
C VAL A 381 -14.86 -1.87 -1.51
N VAL A 382 -14.52 -1.83 -0.23
CA VAL A 382 -15.40 -1.33 0.83
C VAL A 382 -14.68 -0.33 1.71
N CYS A 383 -15.44 0.57 2.29
CA CYS A 383 -14.92 1.58 3.21
C CYS A 383 -15.85 1.79 4.40
N ASN A 384 -15.32 2.39 5.46
CA ASN A 384 -16.12 3.03 6.50
C ASN A 384 -16.26 4.54 6.26
N GLN A 385 -15.33 5.15 5.55
CA GLN A 385 -15.42 6.53 5.07
C GLN A 385 -14.84 6.59 3.65
N ASN A 386 -15.37 7.50 2.83
CA ASN A 386 -14.79 7.98 1.59
C ASN A 386 -15.22 9.45 1.41
N HIS A 387 -14.80 10.08 0.32
CA HIS A 387 -15.13 11.48 0.04
C HIS A 387 -16.65 11.74 0.01
N ASP A 388 -17.44 10.82 -0.55
CA ASP A 388 -18.90 10.94 -0.67
C ASP A 388 -19.60 10.73 0.68
N GLN A 389 -19.26 9.66 1.39
CA GLN A 389 -19.94 9.28 2.62
C GLN A 389 -19.67 10.27 3.77
N VAL A 390 -18.57 11.02 3.69
CA VAL A 390 -18.32 12.17 4.57
C VAL A 390 -18.90 13.45 3.95
N GLY A 391 -18.54 13.79 2.72
CA GLY A 391 -18.82 15.10 2.13
C GLY A 391 -20.22 15.31 1.56
N ASN A 392 -21.00 14.25 1.37
CA ASN A 392 -22.44 14.28 1.10
C ASN A 392 -23.28 14.33 2.37
N ARG A 393 -22.68 14.57 3.53
CA ARG A 393 -23.38 15.00 4.74
C ARG A 393 -23.39 16.52 4.80
N ALA A 394 -24.45 17.10 5.37
CA ALA A 394 -24.67 18.55 5.34
C ALA A 394 -23.46 19.36 5.84
N ARG A 395 -22.82 18.91 6.92
CA ARG A 395 -21.64 19.56 7.51
C ARG A 395 -20.31 18.97 7.08
N GLY A 396 -20.31 17.88 6.30
CA GLY A 396 -19.11 17.09 6.02
C GLY A 396 -18.53 16.42 7.27
N ASP A 397 -19.38 16.10 8.26
CA ASP A 397 -18.96 15.53 9.54
C ASP A 397 -18.41 14.11 9.38
N ARG A 398 -17.34 13.82 10.11
CA ARG A 398 -16.76 12.47 10.20
C ARG A 398 -17.43 11.69 11.33
N PRO A 399 -17.42 10.34 11.29
CA PRO A 399 -17.86 9.51 12.40
C PRO A 399 -17.22 9.89 13.76
N ALA A 400 -15.99 10.41 13.75
CA ALA A 400 -15.27 10.86 14.94
C ALA A 400 -15.97 12.02 15.71
N GLU A 401 -16.89 12.76 15.09
CA GLU A 401 -17.66 13.81 15.79
C GLU A 401 -18.69 13.20 16.77
N HIS A 402 -19.12 11.95 16.55
CA HIS A 402 -20.26 11.35 17.25
C HIS A 402 -19.99 9.97 17.85
N LEU A 403 -19.02 9.23 17.33
CA LEU A 403 -18.65 7.91 17.82
C LEU A 403 -17.56 8.00 18.89
N ASP A 404 -17.61 7.08 19.86
CA ASP A 404 -16.51 6.93 20.81
C ASP A 404 -15.32 6.16 20.20
N VAL A 405 -14.20 6.17 20.93
CA VAL A 405 -12.93 5.56 20.49
C VAL A 405 -13.07 4.05 20.21
N ASP A 406 -13.89 3.33 20.99
CA ASP A 406 -14.10 1.90 20.77
C ASP A 406 -14.97 1.64 19.54
N GLN A 407 -15.99 2.46 19.28
CA GLN A 407 -16.79 2.40 18.06
C GLN A 407 -15.94 2.70 16.81
N LEU A 408 -15.06 3.71 16.87
CA LEU A 408 -14.12 4.01 15.79
C LEU A 408 -13.13 2.86 15.55
N ALA A 409 -12.61 2.26 16.62
CA ALA A 409 -11.76 1.08 16.52
C ALA A 409 -12.51 -0.16 15.99
N CYS A 410 -13.81 -0.30 16.28
CA CYS A 410 -14.67 -1.34 15.69
C CYS A 410 -14.88 -1.13 14.20
N ALA A 411 -15.05 0.12 13.76
CA ALA A 411 -15.14 0.44 12.33
C ALA A 411 -13.86 0.02 11.58
N ALA A 412 -12.70 0.34 12.14
CA ALA A 412 -11.40 -0.09 11.64
C ALA A 412 -11.27 -1.62 11.63
N LEU A 413 -11.66 -2.29 12.72
CA LEU A 413 -11.60 -3.75 12.87
C LEU A 413 -12.43 -4.45 11.79
N LEU A 414 -13.67 -4.03 11.58
CA LEU A 414 -14.56 -4.65 10.59
C LEU A 414 -14.12 -4.37 9.15
N THR A 415 -13.55 -3.18 8.89
CA THR A 415 -13.04 -2.82 7.56
C THR A 415 -11.76 -3.60 7.22
N LEU A 416 -10.78 -3.63 8.13
CA LEU A 416 -9.47 -4.26 7.87
C LEU A 416 -9.44 -5.78 8.08
N ALA A 417 -10.27 -6.33 8.99
CA ALA A 417 -10.39 -7.78 9.20
C ALA A 417 -11.58 -8.40 8.44
N GLY A 418 -12.40 -7.57 7.79
CA GLY A 418 -13.48 -7.98 6.89
C GLY A 418 -12.98 -8.70 5.63
N PRO A 419 -13.89 -9.34 4.89
CA PRO A 419 -13.53 -10.20 3.76
C PRO A 419 -13.11 -9.44 2.50
N PHE A 420 -13.43 -8.16 2.40
CA PHE A 420 -13.33 -7.37 1.18
C PHE A 420 -11.96 -6.69 1.03
N THR A 421 -11.81 -5.91 -0.05
CA THR A 421 -10.68 -5.00 -0.23
C THR A 421 -10.97 -3.70 0.53
N PRO A 422 -10.27 -3.40 1.63
CA PRO A 422 -10.51 -2.19 2.40
C PRO A 422 -9.98 -0.95 1.67
N MET A 423 -10.75 0.11 1.74
CA MET A 423 -10.36 1.47 1.38
C MET A 423 -10.54 2.37 2.60
N LEU A 424 -9.51 3.16 2.91
CA LEU A 424 -9.50 4.12 4.00
C LEU A 424 -9.61 5.54 3.42
N PHE A 425 -10.34 6.42 4.08
CA PHE A 425 -10.37 7.83 3.69
C PHE A 425 -9.42 8.67 4.54
N MET A 426 -8.70 9.58 3.90
CA MET A 426 -7.66 10.34 4.57
C MET A 426 -8.09 10.95 5.92
N GLY A 427 -7.30 10.67 6.96
CA GLY A 427 -7.55 11.14 8.33
C GLY A 427 -8.49 10.26 9.16
N GLU A 428 -9.15 9.25 8.58
CA GLU A 428 -9.97 8.32 9.37
C GLU A 428 -9.14 7.56 10.42
N GLU A 429 -7.90 7.25 10.10
CA GLU A 429 -7.03 6.36 10.86
C GLU A 429 -6.57 6.97 12.18
N TRP A 430 -6.62 8.29 12.31
CA TRP A 430 -6.38 8.99 13.57
C TRP A 430 -7.64 9.72 14.06
N ALA A 431 -8.81 9.43 13.49
CA ALA A 431 -10.05 10.12 13.83
C ALA A 431 -9.92 11.65 13.72
N ALA A 432 -9.47 12.14 12.55
CA ALA A 432 -9.26 13.56 12.29
C ALA A 432 -10.45 14.42 12.72
N SER A 433 -10.18 15.56 13.35
CA SER A 433 -11.23 16.49 13.78
C SER A 433 -11.78 17.35 12.63
N SER A 434 -10.98 17.56 11.58
CA SER A 434 -11.35 18.32 10.40
C SER A 434 -12.45 17.60 9.59
N PRO A 435 -13.57 18.27 9.25
CA PRO A 435 -14.57 17.72 8.34
C PRO A 435 -13.99 17.50 6.94
N PHE A 436 -14.75 16.89 6.05
CA PHE A 436 -14.50 16.98 4.62
C PHE A 436 -15.76 17.47 3.93
N GLN A 437 -15.80 18.76 3.62
CA GLN A 437 -16.99 19.45 3.13
C GLN A 437 -16.99 19.51 1.60
N PHE A 438 -18.16 19.65 0.98
CA PHE A 438 -18.24 19.97 -0.44
C PHE A 438 -17.79 21.41 -0.69
N PHE A 439 -16.73 21.61 -1.47
CA PHE A 439 -16.18 22.92 -1.81
C PHE A 439 -15.89 23.06 -3.30
N THR A 440 -16.05 24.28 -3.81
CA THR A 440 -15.83 24.67 -5.21
C THR A 440 -15.30 26.11 -5.23
N SER A 441 -14.66 26.51 -6.33
CA SER A 441 -14.13 27.88 -6.48
C SER A 441 -14.34 28.42 -7.88
N HIS A 442 -15.57 28.31 -8.36
CA HIS A 442 -15.96 28.79 -9.69
C HIS A 442 -15.72 30.30 -9.80
N PRO A 443 -14.85 30.76 -10.71
CA PRO A 443 -14.63 32.18 -10.91
C PRO A 443 -15.87 32.92 -11.43
N GLU A 444 -16.78 32.22 -12.12
CA GLU A 444 -18.02 32.77 -12.64
C GLU A 444 -19.09 32.92 -11.54
N PRO A 445 -19.52 34.15 -11.19
CA PRO A 445 -20.42 34.36 -10.05
C PRO A 445 -21.79 33.69 -10.19
N GLU A 446 -22.31 33.58 -11.41
CA GLU A 446 -23.60 32.94 -11.68
C GLU A 446 -23.53 31.43 -11.46
N LEU A 447 -22.43 30.81 -11.90
CA LEU A 447 -22.17 29.39 -11.69
C LEU A 447 -21.95 29.11 -10.21
N GLY A 448 -21.12 29.90 -9.53
CA GLY A 448 -20.89 29.76 -8.08
C GLY A 448 -22.19 29.84 -7.28
N ARG A 449 -23.06 30.82 -7.59
CA ARG A 449 -24.38 30.92 -6.95
C ARG A 449 -25.27 29.71 -7.25
N ALA A 450 -25.30 29.26 -8.51
CA ALA A 450 -26.11 28.10 -8.89
C ALA A 450 -25.66 26.82 -8.18
N THR A 451 -24.35 26.60 -8.04
CA THR A 451 -23.78 25.48 -7.29
C THR A 451 -24.18 25.54 -5.81
N ALA A 452 -24.03 26.71 -5.17
CA ALA A 452 -24.42 26.89 -3.76
C ALA A 452 -25.92 26.67 -3.54
N GLU A 453 -26.78 27.31 -4.35
CA GLU A 453 -28.24 27.15 -4.27
C GLU A 453 -28.68 25.71 -4.55
N GLY A 454 -28.06 25.05 -5.53
CA GLY A 454 -28.32 23.66 -5.89
C GLY A 454 -28.00 22.69 -4.75
N ARG A 455 -26.84 22.85 -4.12
CA ARG A 455 -26.40 22.01 -3.00
C ARG A 455 -27.29 22.18 -1.77
N ILE A 456 -27.64 23.41 -1.42
CA ILE A 456 -28.55 23.70 -0.31
C ILE A 456 -29.93 23.08 -0.57
N ALA A 457 -30.44 23.18 -1.80
CA ALA A 457 -31.74 22.60 -2.17
C ALA A 457 -31.72 21.06 -2.14
N GLU A 458 -30.62 20.43 -2.55
CA GLU A 458 -30.41 18.98 -2.46
C GLU A 458 -30.48 18.50 -1.00
N PHE A 459 -29.70 19.13 -0.11
CA PHE A 459 -29.69 18.78 1.31
C PHE A 459 -31.03 19.02 2.00
N ALA A 460 -31.72 20.10 1.65
CA ALA A 460 -33.07 20.37 2.14
C ALA A 460 -34.06 19.24 1.77
N ARG A 461 -33.92 18.65 0.56
CA ARG A 461 -34.74 17.50 0.14
C ARG A 461 -34.39 16.22 0.89
N MET A 462 -33.15 16.07 1.34
CA MET A 462 -32.70 14.97 2.18
C MET A 462 -33.06 15.17 3.66
N GLY A 463 -33.76 16.25 4.01
CA GLY A 463 -34.27 16.49 5.36
C GLY A 463 -33.31 17.23 6.29
N TRP A 464 -32.18 17.74 5.76
CA TRP A 464 -31.22 18.52 6.54
C TRP A 464 -31.68 19.97 6.72
N ASN A 465 -31.20 20.60 7.79
CA ASN A 465 -31.40 22.02 8.04
C ASN A 465 -30.56 22.85 7.04
N PRO A 466 -31.18 23.64 6.15
CA PRO A 466 -30.44 24.43 5.17
C PRO A 466 -29.43 25.42 5.79
N ASP A 467 -29.71 25.89 7.01
CA ASP A 467 -28.84 26.84 7.73
C ASP A 467 -27.53 26.19 8.22
N GLU A 468 -27.42 24.87 8.20
CA GLU A 468 -26.23 24.11 8.62
C GLU A 468 -25.33 23.69 7.45
N VAL A 469 -25.79 23.88 6.22
CA VAL A 469 -25.03 23.55 5.00
C VAL A 469 -24.02 24.66 4.72
N PRO A 470 -22.70 24.40 4.78
CA PRO A 470 -21.69 25.37 4.42
C PRO A 470 -21.85 25.81 2.96
N ASP A 471 -21.62 27.09 2.68
CA ASP A 471 -21.54 27.58 1.31
C ASP A 471 -20.31 26.93 0.63
N PRO A 472 -20.50 26.15 -0.45
CA PRO A 472 -19.38 25.51 -1.13
C PRO A 472 -18.43 26.50 -1.81
N GLN A 473 -18.84 27.75 -2.04
CA GLN A 473 -18.00 28.81 -2.61
C GLN A 473 -17.27 29.64 -1.55
N ASP A 474 -17.58 29.48 -0.26
CA ASP A 474 -16.82 30.12 0.82
C ASP A 474 -15.45 29.45 0.94
N PRO A 475 -14.32 30.18 0.76
CA PRO A 475 -12.99 29.61 0.91
C PRO A 475 -12.73 28.97 2.29
N GLU A 476 -13.45 29.36 3.33
CA GLU A 476 -13.36 28.69 4.64
C GLU A 476 -13.90 27.26 4.62
N THR A 477 -14.83 26.92 3.73
CA THR A 477 -15.33 25.54 3.55
C THR A 477 -14.22 24.61 3.07
N PHE A 478 -13.37 25.09 2.15
CA PHE A 478 -12.14 24.41 1.77
C PHE A 478 -11.13 24.36 2.92
N ARG A 479 -10.83 25.49 3.57
CA ARG A 479 -9.80 25.55 4.64
C ARG A 479 -10.11 24.65 5.84
N ARG A 480 -11.37 24.57 6.26
CA ARG A 480 -11.81 23.66 7.34
C ARG A 480 -11.68 22.19 6.95
N SER A 481 -11.63 21.88 5.66
CA SER A 481 -11.49 20.52 5.16
C SER A 481 -10.03 20.05 5.05
N VAL A 482 -9.06 20.93 5.32
CA VAL A 482 -7.63 20.61 5.35
C VAL A 482 -7.30 19.84 6.63
N LEU A 483 -6.61 18.70 6.47
CA LEU A 483 -6.21 17.85 7.60
C LEU A 483 -5.20 18.56 8.52
N ASP A 484 -5.44 18.47 9.82
CA ASP A 484 -4.47 18.87 10.84
C ASP A 484 -3.57 17.68 11.22
N TRP A 485 -2.32 17.72 10.75
CA TRP A 485 -1.33 16.67 11.00
C TRP A 485 -0.71 16.73 12.39
N ASP A 486 -0.90 17.81 13.14
CA ASP A 486 -0.37 17.90 14.51
C ASP A 486 -1.21 17.07 15.50
N GLU A 487 -2.42 16.66 15.10
CA GLU A 487 -3.34 15.84 15.89
C GLU A 487 -2.82 14.43 16.16
N LEU A 488 -2.06 13.83 15.22
CA LEU A 488 -1.70 12.41 15.17
C LEU A 488 -1.10 11.87 16.47
N ALA A 489 -0.34 12.69 17.20
CA ALA A 489 0.39 12.28 18.40
C ALA A 489 -0.38 12.54 19.70
N THR A 490 -1.64 12.98 19.63
CA THR A 490 -2.36 13.51 20.80
C THR A 490 -3.65 12.76 21.12
N GLY A 491 -3.98 12.68 22.42
CA GLY A 491 -5.29 12.27 22.91
C GLY A 491 -5.83 10.97 22.29
N HIS A 492 -7.08 11.01 21.85
CA HIS A 492 -7.74 9.88 21.18
C HIS A 492 -7.19 9.57 19.79
N HIS A 493 -6.54 10.52 19.11
CA HIS A 493 -6.09 10.37 17.74
C HIS A 493 -4.97 9.34 17.67
N ALA A 494 -4.00 9.45 18.59
CA ALA A 494 -2.93 8.48 18.74
C ALA A 494 -3.43 7.07 19.09
N VAL A 495 -4.53 6.98 19.84
CA VAL A 495 -5.13 5.69 20.24
C VAL A 495 -5.79 5.01 19.04
N VAL A 496 -6.58 5.74 18.26
CA VAL A 496 -7.20 5.20 17.03
C VAL A 496 -6.13 4.82 16.01
N LEU A 497 -5.09 5.65 15.87
CA LEU A 497 -3.96 5.36 14.97
C LEU A 497 -3.21 4.08 15.34
N ASP A 498 -3.01 3.81 16.64
CA ASP A 498 -2.45 2.54 17.09
C ASP A 498 -3.33 1.35 16.70
N CYS A 499 -4.67 1.47 16.81
CA CYS A 499 -5.59 0.43 16.37
C CYS A 499 -5.42 0.13 14.86
N TYR A 500 -5.39 1.15 14.01
CA TYR A 500 -5.18 0.97 12.57
C TYR A 500 -3.85 0.28 12.25
N ARG A 501 -2.74 0.72 12.87
CA ARG A 501 -1.42 0.10 12.67
C ARG A 501 -1.40 -1.37 13.06
N ARG A 502 -1.98 -1.71 14.22
CA ARG A 502 -2.06 -3.10 14.71
C ARG A 502 -2.96 -3.97 13.82
N LEU A 503 -4.09 -3.45 13.37
CA LEU A 503 -4.99 -4.17 12.46
C LEU A 503 -4.36 -4.40 11.09
N ALA A 504 -3.64 -3.41 10.56
CA ALA A 504 -2.89 -3.53 9.33
C ALA A 504 -1.78 -4.59 9.42
N GLU A 505 -1.04 -4.61 10.54
CA GLU A 505 -0.05 -5.66 10.82
C GLU A 505 -0.69 -7.05 10.86
N LEU A 506 -1.83 -7.19 11.54
CA LEU A 506 -2.58 -8.45 11.60
C LEU A 506 -3.07 -8.87 10.22
N ARG A 507 -3.65 -7.96 9.43
CA ARG A 507 -4.10 -8.25 8.05
C ARG A 507 -2.96 -8.79 7.19
N ARG A 508 -1.75 -8.24 7.32
CA ARG A 508 -0.57 -8.69 6.58
C ARG A 508 -0.06 -10.05 7.05
N LYS A 509 -0.13 -10.34 8.35
CA LYS A 509 0.41 -11.57 8.95
C LYS A 509 -0.53 -12.77 8.88
N LEU A 510 -1.85 -12.54 8.88
CA LEU A 510 -2.86 -13.58 9.00
C LEU A 510 -3.49 -13.90 7.64
N PRO A 511 -3.19 -15.04 7.01
CA PRO A 511 -3.74 -15.40 5.69
C PRO A 511 -5.27 -15.44 5.65
N ALA A 512 -5.91 -15.74 6.78
CA ALA A 512 -7.37 -15.74 6.91
C ALA A 512 -7.99 -14.34 6.68
N LEU A 513 -7.25 -13.26 6.93
CA LEU A 513 -7.76 -11.89 6.74
C LEU A 513 -7.73 -11.45 5.27
N THR A 514 -6.85 -12.02 4.46
CA THR A 514 -6.76 -11.81 3.01
C THR A 514 -7.34 -12.96 2.18
N ASP A 515 -7.94 -13.97 2.83
CA ASP A 515 -8.56 -15.11 2.16
C ASP A 515 -9.80 -14.67 1.38
N PRO A 516 -9.85 -14.86 0.05
CA PRO A 516 -10.90 -14.27 -0.76
C PRO A 516 -12.16 -15.13 -0.91
N ASP A 517 -12.24 -16.24 -0.18
CA ASP A 517 -13.34 -17.20 -0.27
C ASP A 517 -14.54 -16.73 0.57
N PHE A 518 -15.63 -16.32 -0.09
CA PHE A 518 -16.89 -15.98 0.57
C PHE A 518 -17.41 -17.13 1.44
N THR A 519 -17.25 -18.38 1.01
CA THR A 519 -17.78 -19.55 1.72
C THR A 519 -17.06 -19.80 3.05
N SER A 520 -15.91 -19.15 3.26
CA SER A 520 -15.17 -19.17 4.52
C SER A 520 -15.69 -18.18 5.57
N VAL A 521 -16.56 -17.24 5.16
CA VAL A 521 -17.13 -16.19 6.00
C VAL A 521 -18.48 -16.65 6.54
N SER A 522 -18.65 -16.60 7.86
CA SER A 522 -19.96 -16.80 8.48
C SER A 522 -20.17 -15.81 9.62
N CYS A 523 -21.34 -15.19 9.65
CA CYS A 523 -21.72 -14.20 10.64
C CYS A 523 -22.91 -14.71 11.47
N THR A 524 -22.88 -14.44 12.77
CA THR A 524 -24.03 -14.61 13.66
C THR A 524 -24.29 -13.32 14.43
N VAL A 525 -25.58 -13.04 14.66
CA VAL A 525 -26.03 -11.89 15.46
C VAL A 525 -26.81 -12.41 16.66
N GLU A 526 -26.37 -12.03 17.86
CA GLU A 526 -27.08 -12.31 19.10
C GLU A 526 -27.29 -11.00 19.88
N GLY A 527 -28.52 -10.48 19.87
CA GLY A 527 -28.81 -9.16 20.43
C GLY A 527 -28.10 -8.06 19.63
N ARG A 528 -27.14 -7.38 20.26
CA ARG A 528 -26.29 -6.35 19.61
C ARG A 528 -24.85 -6.80 19.42
N VAL A 529 -24.59 -8.11 19.49
CA VAL A 529 -23.26 -8.69 19.27
C VAL A 529 -23.22 -9.34 17.90
N LEU A 530 -22.27 -8.91 17.06
CA LEU A 530 -21.92 -9.57 15.82
C LEU A 530 -20.70 -10.45 16.06
N THR A 531 -20.76 -11.70 15.60
CA THR A 531 -19.61 -12.60 15.51
C THR A 531 -19.39 -12.94 14.05
N MET A 532 -18.21 -12.65 13.52
CA MET A 532 -17.79 -13.00 12.17
C MET A 532 -16.63 -13.99 12.24
N ARG A 533 -16.86 -15.20 11.74
CA ARG A 533 -15.83 -16.24 11.61
C ARG A 533 -15.29 -16.25 10.19
N ARG A 534 -13.96 -16.31 10.08
CA ARG A 534 -13.23 -16.48 8.82
C ARG A 534 -12.12 -17.50 9.05
N ARG A 535 -12.33 -18.74 8.60
CA ARG A 535 -11.46 -19.89 8.88
C ARG A 535 -11.21 -20.09 10.39
N ASP A 536 -10.00 -19.75 10.84
CA ASP A 536 -9.44 -19.85 12.19
C ASP A 536 -9.41 -18.51 12.94
N VAL A 537 -9.90 -17.44 12.31
CA VAL A 537 -10.11 -16.11 12.90
C VAL A 537 -11.56 -15.93 13.34
N LEU A 538 -11.74 -15.34 14.53
CA LEU A 538 -13.02 -14.84 15.01
C LEU A 538 -12.92 -13.34 15.27
N VAL A 539 -13.79 -12.57 14.63
CA VAL A 539 -14.01 -11.16 14.94
C VAL A 539 -15.31 -11.06 15.72
N VAL A 540 -15.30 -10.41 16.88
CA VAL A 540 -16.50 -10.20 17.71
C VAL A 540 -16.62 -8.73 18.03
N VAL A 541 -17.80 -8.15 17.79
CA VAL A 541 -18.08 -6.73 18.06
C VAL A 541 -19.37 -6.61 18.85
N ASN A 542 -19.33 -5.89 19.97
CA ASN A 542 -20.49 -5.57 20.77
C ASN A 542 -20.97 -4.14 20.46
N PHE A 543 -22.04 -4.01 19.68
CA PHE A 543 -22.67 -2.72 19.36
C PHE A 543 -23.73 -2.27 20.38
N GLY A 544 -23.81 -2.91 21.54
CA GLY A 544 -24.79 -2.59 22.57
C GLY A 544 -24.23 -1.68 23.66
N ASP A 545 -25.13 -0.99 24.38
CA ASP A 545 -24.80 -0.08 25.49
C ASP A 545 -24.39 -0.80 26.80
N SER A 546 -24.37 -2.14 26.79
CA SER A 546 -24.06 -2.98 27.94
C SER A 546 -22.97 -3.99 27.60
N ALA A 547 -22.24 -4.45 28.60
CA ALA A 547 -21.25 -5.51 28.41
C ALA A 547 -21.91 -6.81 27.92
N ALA A 548 -21.22 -7.50 27.02
CA ALA A 548 -21.63 -8.78 26.48
C ALA A 548 -20.67 -9.89 26.93
N THR A 549 -21.16 -11.12 27.00
CA THR A 549 -20.34 -12.28 27.30
C THR A 549 -20.86 -13.47 26.50
N LEU A 550 -19.96 -14.18 25.83
CA LEU A 550 -20.28 -15.29 24.95
C LEU A 550 -19.20 -16.37 25.00
N PRO A 551 -19.59 -17.65 24.89
CA PRO A 551 -18.61 -18.73 24.75
C PRO A 551 -17.92 -18.67 23.39
N VAL A 552 -16.61 -18.90 23.38
CA VAL A 552 -15.79 -18.94 22.16
C VAL A 552 -14.88 -20.17 22.16
N ASP A 553 -14.64 -20.75 20.99
CA ASP A 553 -13.75 -21.90 20.79
C ASP A 553 -12.32 -21.49 20.37
N HIS A 554 -11.99 -20.19 20.48
CA HIS A 554 -10.69 -19.59 20.15
C HIS A 554 -9.91 -19.34 21.44
N SER A 555 -8.58 -19.52 21.39
CA SER A 555 -7.73 -19.53 22.59
C SER A 555 -6.75 -18.36 22.68
N ALA A 556 -6.54 -17.59 21.61
CA ALA A 556 -5.64 -16.45 21.62
C ALA A 556 -6.38 -15.16 21.24
N LEU A 557 -6.37 -14.16 22.13
CA LEU A 557 -6.82 -12.80 21.86
C LEU A 557 -5.65 -11.99 21.28
N VAL A 558 -5.75 -11.58 20.02
CA VAL A 558 -4.65 -10.87 19.33
C VAL A 558 -4.93 -9.38 19.08
N PHE A 559 -6.19 -8.98 19.13
CA PHE A 559 -6.61 -7.58 19.11
C PHE A 559 -7.80 -7.38 20.03
N ALA A 560 -7.83 -6.23 20.71
CA ALA A 560 -9.00 -5.71 21.42
C ALA A 560 -9.03 -4.20 21.22
N THR A 561 -10.24 -3.64 21.16
CA THR A 561 -10.43 -2.18 21.17
C THR A 561 -9.97 -1.57 22.50
N PRO A 562 -9.80 -0.23 22.60
CA PRO A 562 -9.13 0.41 23.73
C PRO A 562 -9.74 0.15 25.12
N SER A 563 -11.05 -0.08 25.23
CA SER A 563 -11.67 -0.49 26.50
C SER A 563 -11.29 -1.92 26.95
N GLY A 564 -10.65 -2.69 26.07
CA GLY A 564 -10.15 -4.04 26.32
C GLY A 564 -11.19 -5.15 26.11
N ALA A 565 -10.69 -6.37 26.07
CA ALA A 565 -11.49 -7.60 26.05
C ALA A 565 -10.84 -8.63 26.96
N VAL A 566 -11.64 -9.48 27.62
CA VAL A 566 -11.13 -10.53 28.50
C VAL A 566 -11.54 -11.89 27.95
N LEU A 567 -10.55 -12.74 27.68
CA LEU A 567 -10.76 -14.15 27.34
C LEU A 567 -10.35 -15.01 28.53
N ASP A 568 -11.31 -15.67 29.16
CA ASP A 568 -11.07 -16.57 30.30
C ASP A 568 -11.80 -17.90 30.09
N ALA A 569 -11.06 -19.01 30.15
CA ALA A 569 -11.59 -20.38 30.04
C ALA A 569 -12.62 -20.62 28.90
N GLY A 570 -12.39 -20.03 27.71
CA GLY A 570 -13.29 -20.16 26.55
C GLY A 570 -14.53 -19.26 26.60
N VAL A 571 -14.51 -18.23 27.45
CA VAL A 571 -15.55 -17.21 27.55
C VAL A 571 -14.94 -15.86 27.24
N LEU A 572 -15.47 -15.18 26.23
CA LEU A 572 -15.09 -13.81 25.87
C LEU A 572 -16.04 -12.83 26.56
N SER A 573 -15.50 -11.85 27.26
CA SER A 573 -16.24 -10.71 27.81
C SER A 573 -15.81 -9.42 27.12
N LEU A 574 -16.79 -8.69 26.58
CA LEU A 574 -16.60 -7.42 25.88
C LEU A 574 -17.38 -6.32 26.62
N PRO A 575 -16.73 -5.19 26.94
CA PRO A 575 -17.44 -3.96 27.32
C PRO A 575 -18.44 -3.51 26.25
N ARG A 576 -19.28 -2.51 26.57
CA ARG A 576 -20.10 -1.84 25.55
C ARG A 576 -19.19 -1.30 24.44
N HIS A 577 -19.66 -1.35 23.20
CA HIS A 577 -18.95 -0.83 22.02
C HIS A 577 -17.60 -1.49 21.70
N ALA A 578 -17.15 -2.47 22.48
CA ALA A 578 -15.85 -3.07 22.32
C ALA A 578 -15.84 -4.18 21.26
N GLY A 579 -14.68 -4.33 20.63
CA GLY A 579 -14.41 -5.36 19.63
C GLY A 579 -13.17 -6.18 19.96
N ALA A 580 -13.08 -7.39 19.43
CA ALA A 580 -11.94 -8.28 19.58
C ALA A 580 -11.70 -9.13 18.34
N LEU A 581 -10.43 -9.49 18.11
CA LEU A 581 -10.00 -10.49 17.13
C LEU A 581 -9.29 -11.63 17.86
N LEU A 582 -9.75 -12.85 17.62
CA LEU A 582 -9.23 -14.06 18.24
C LEU A 582 -8.75 -15.07 17.20
N LEU A 583 -7.73 -15.85 17.57
CA LEU A 583 -7.22 -16.98 16.80
C LEU A 583 -7.52 -18.30 17.50
N ARG A 584 -7.82 -19.32 16.70
CA ARG A 584 -7.86 -20.70 17.17
C ARG A 584 -6.43 -21.25 17.21
N GLU A 585 -5.98 -21.80 18.34
CA GLU A 585 -4.72 -22.56 18.33
C GLU A 585 -4.85 -23.74 17.35
N THR A 586 -4.01 -23.74 16.32
CA THR A 586 -3.76 -24.94 15.52
C THR A 586 -3.03 -25.93 16.39
N THR A 587 -3.73 -26.91 16.97
CA THR A 587 -3.08 -28.16 17.37
C THR A 587 -2.34 -28.71 16.14
N PRO A 588 -1.04 -29.03 16.22
CA PRO A 588 -0.37 -29.69 15.11
C PRO A 588 -1.13 -30.96 14.79
N ASP A 589 -1.63 -31.02 13.56
CA ASP A 589 -2.53 -32.06 13.11
C ASP A 589 -1.86 -33.44 13.28
N ARG A 590 -2.42 -34.27 14.15
CA ARG A 590 -2.05 -35.69 14.23
C ARG A 590 -2.59 -36.34 12.97
N GLY A 591 -1.72 -36.44 11.96
CA GLY A 591 -1.83 -37.24 10.75
C GLY A 591 -3.18 -37.90 10.51
N ILE A 592 -4.03 -37.25 9.73
CA ILE A 592 -5.15 -37.91 9.06
C ILE A 592 -4.62 -38.46 7.73
N ASP A 593 -4.28 -39.74 7.77
CA ASP A 593 -4.04 -40.62 6.63
C ASP A 593 -5.27 -40.62 5.71
N ARG A 594 -5.31 -39.71 4.72
CA ARG A 594 -6.21 -39.82 3.58
C ARG A 594 -5.61 -40.82 2.61
N GLY A 595 -6.02 -42.07 2.78
CA GLY A 595 -5.73 -43.17 1.87
C GLY A 595 -6.13 -42.82 0.43
N LEU A 596 -5.12 -42.59 -0.41
CA LEU A 596 -5.23 -42.69 -1.86
C LEU A 596 -4.50 -43.94 -2.32
N ASN A 597 -5.33 -44.93 -2.62
CA ASN A 597 -5.00 -46.22 -3.18
C ASN A 597 -4.33 -46.04 -4.56
N ARG A 598 -3.01 -46.19 -4.66
CA ARG A 598 -2.35 -46.56 -5.92
C ARG A 598 -1.27 -47.60 -5.67
N ALA A 599 -1.57 -48.82 -6.14
CA ALA A 599 -0.62 -49.89 -6.28
C ALA A 599 0.51 -49.52 -7.25
N SER A 600 1.77 -49.77 -6.89
CA SER A 600 2.59 -50.77 -7.58
C SER A 600 4.00 -50.90 -6.97
N THR A 601 4.44 -52.16 -6.90
CA THR A 601 5.82 -52.67 -6.94
C THR A 601 6.77 -52.45 -5.76
N ARG A 602 6.95 -53.54 -5.02
CA ARG A 602 8.15 -53.89 -4.26
C ARG A 602 9.38 -53.96 -5.17
N ALA A 603 10.49 -53.39 -4.72
CA ALA A 603 11.84 -53.93 -4.90
C ALA A 603 12.73 -53.48 -3.73
N SER A 604 13.79 -54.23 -3.54
CA SER A 604 14.41 -54.57 -2.26
C SER A 604 15.86 -54.12 -2.16
N HIS A 605 16.39 -54.14 -0.92
CA HIS A 605 17.80 -54.22 -0.49
C HIS A 605 18.59 -52.92 -0.31
N GLY A 606 19.22 -52.80 0.87
CA GLY A 606 20.38 -51.95 1.10
C GLY A 606 20.57 -51.49 2.55
N HIS A 607 20.98 -52.39 3.45
CA HIS A 607 21.62 -51.97 4.71
C HIS A 607 22.96 -51.29 4.38
N HIS A 608 23.12 -50.02 4.74
CA HIS A 608 24.43 -49.44 5.02
C HIS A 608 24.38 -48.67 6.33
N THR A 609 25.14 -49.18 7.29
CA THR A 609 25.47 -48.54 8.57
C THR A 609 26.44 -47.38 8.33
N GLY A 610 26.02 -46.17 8.67
CA GLY A 610 26.87 -44.98 8.78
C GLY A 610 26.30 -44.07 9.85
N GLY A 611 26.90 -44.09 11.04
CA GLY A 611 26.45 -43.30 12.18
C GLY A 611 26.58 -41.80 11.90
N ARG A 612 25.46 -41.08 11.97
CA ARG A 612 25.44 -39.67 12.37
C ARG A 612 24.88 -39.63 13.79
N LEU A 613 25.72 -39.24 14.74
CA LEU A 613 25.23 -38.60 15.97
C LEU A 613 24.50 -37.34 15.48
N SER A 614 23.20 -37.28 15.72
CA SER A 614 22.37 -36.13 15.39
C SER A 614 22.83 -34.93 16.21
N SER A 615 23.45 -33.93 15.59
CA SER A 615 23.53 -32.59 16.17
C SER A 615 22.10 -32.06 16.24
N MET A 616 21.51 -32.07 17.43
CA MET A 616 20.16 -31.59 17.65
C MET A 616 20.15 -30.08 17.42
N THR A 617 19.46 -29.64 16.36
CA THR A 617 19.11 -28.23 16.15
C THR A 617 17.64 -28.08 16.49
N VAL A 618 17.32 -27.10 17.34
CA VAL A 618 15.93 -26.73 17.64
C VAL A 618 15.73 -25.32 17.12
N THR A 619 14.71 -25.12 16.29
CA THR A 619 14.27 -23.79 15.89
C THR A 619 13.23 -23.31 16.87
N GLU A 620 13.52 -22.18 17.50
CA GLU A 620 12.68 -21.52 18.50
C GLU A 620 12.36 -20.09 18.05
N GLU A 621 11.48 -19.41 18.78
CA GLU A 621 11.16 -18.01 18.54
C GLU A 621 11.84 -17.13 19.60
N SER A 622 12.59 -16.11 19.17
CA SER A 622 13.23 -15.16 20.09
C SER A 622 12.35 -13.96 20.42
N ALA A 623 11.49 -13.57 19.47
CA ALA A 623 10.47 -12.53 19.52
C ALA A 623 9.41 -12.84 18.44
N PRO A 624 8.19 -12.28 18.52
CA PRO A 624 7.11 -12.57 17.55
C PRO A 624 7.55 -12.40 16.09
N GLY A 625 7.53 -13.50 15.32
CA GLY A 625 7.96 -13.57 13.92
C GLY A 625 9.47 -13.70 13.71
N ARG A 626 10.29 -13.86 14.77
CA ARG A 626 11.76 -13.95 14.69
C ARG A 626 12.26 -15.29 15.18
N LEU A 627 12.70 -16.11 14.23
CA LEU A 627 13.22 -17.45 14.49
C LEU A 627 14.68 -17.41 14.92
N VAL A 628 15.07 -18.39 15.74
CA VAL A 628 16.45 -18.66 16.12
C VAL A 628 16.72 -20.16 16.05
N ASP A 629 17.86 -20.54 15.50
CA ASP A 629 18.33 -21.92 15.54
C ASP A 629 19.28 -22.10 16.72
N VAL A 630 18.95 -23.01 17.62
CA VAL A 630 19.78 -23.41 18.75
C VAL A 630 20.45 -24.73 18.42
N HIS A 631 21.77 -24.70 18.23
CA HIS A 631 22.58 -25.87 17.89
C HIS A 631 23.27 -26.45 19.12
N GLY A 632 23.21 -27.78 19.24
CA GLY A 632 23.92 -28.55 20.25
C GLY A 632 23.22 -28.61 21.61
N ASP A 633 23.69 -29.52 22.45
CA ASP A 633 23.15 -29.80 23.78
C ASP A 633 24.15 -29.51 24.91
N GLY A 634 25.33 -28.97 24.58
CA GLY A 634 26.41 -28.67 25.52
C GLY A 634 26.04 -27.66 26.61
N ASP A 635 26.78 -27.68 27.71
CA ASP A 635 26.55 -26.89 28.92
C ASP A 635 27.71 -25.94 29.28
N ARG A 636 28.76 -25.89 28.45
CA ARG A 636 29.97 -25.09 28.74
C ARG A 636 29.78 -23.58 28.59
N GLY A 637 28.70 -23.15 27.95
CA GLY A 637 28.41 -21.74 27.70
C GLY A 637 27.54 -21.54 26.45
N VAL A 638 27.25 -20.28 26.13
CA VAL A 638 26.42 -19.89 24.99
C VAL A 638 27.17 -18.95 24.06
N VAL A 639 27.10 -19.26 22.77
CA VAL A 639 27.58 -18.44 21.67
C VAL A 639 26.37 -17.86 20.92
N LEU A 640 26.33 -16.55 20.75
CA LEU A 640 25.37 -15.88 19.86
C LEU A 640 26.09 -15.51 18.56
N LEU A 641 25.62 -16.04 17.43
CA LEU A 641 26.27 -15.92 16.14
C LEU A 641 25.40 -15.16 15.14
N TRP A 642 25.78 -13.94 14.80
CA TRP A 642 25.10 -13.08 13.83
C TRP A 642 25.72 -13.19 12.43
N HIS A 643 24.84 -13.30 11.44
CA HIS A 643 25.20 -13.36 10.03
C HIS A 643 25.46 -11.98 9.42
N GLY A 644 25.78 -11.95 8.12
CA GLY A 644 25.93 -10.71 7.36
C GLY A 644 24.58 -10.06 7.05
N ARG A 645 24.49 -9.39 5.89
CA ARG A 645 23.24 -8.77 5.42
C ARG A 645 22.26 -9.82 4.87
N GLY A 646 20.97 -9.62 5.11
CA GLY A 646 19.88 -10.40 4.52
C GLY A 646 18.92 -10.98 5.57
N ALA A 647 17.64 -11.09 5.21
CA ALA A 647 16.61 -11.73 6.02
C ALA A 647 16.71 -13.27 5.94
N ASP A 648 16.45 -13.95 7.05
CA ASP A 648 16.50 -15.40 7.21
C ASP A 648 17.79 -16.05 6.69
N SER A 649 18.92 -15.47 7.10
CA SER A 649 20.26 -15.98 6.79
C SER A 649 20.79 -16.97 7.84
N ARG A 650 19.93 -17.48 8.74
CA ARG A 650 20.27 -18.61 9.62
C ARG A 650 20.80 -19.84 8.87
N PRO A 651 20.20 -20.26 7.72
CA PRO A 651 20.70 -21.40 6.97
C PRO A 651 22.15 -21.23 6.48
N GLU A 652 22.60 -19.99 6.29
CA GLU A 652 23.97 -19.68 5.84
C GLU A 652 24.98 -20.04 6.91
N LEU A 653 24.70 -19.69 8.17
CA LEU A 653 25.59 -19.96 9.30
C LEU A 653 25.30 -21.28 10.01
N ALA A 654 24.26 -22.03 9.62
CA ALA A 654 23.88 -23.28 10.25
C ALA A 654 25.04 -24.29 10.33
N GLN A 655 25.88 -24.36 9.29
CA GLN A 655 27.02 -25.28 9.24
C GLN A 655 28.14 -24.87 10.22
N LEU A 656 28.44 -23.57 10.30
CA LEU A 656 29.40 -23.05 11.27
C LEU A 656 28.85 -23.18 12.70
N GLY A 657 27.58 -22.87 12.92
CA GLY A 657 26.91 -23.02 14.21
C GLY A 657 26.94 -24.46 14.72
N ALA A 658 26.62 -25.43 13.87
CA ALA A 658 26.72 -26.85 14.19
C ALA A 658 28.18 -27.30 14.46
N THR A 659 29.16 -26.69 13.79
CA THR A 659 30.59 -27.00 14.00
C THR A 659 31.10 -26.44 15.32
N ILE A 660 30.72 -25.21 15.69
CA ILE A 660 31.03 -24.61 17.00
C ILE A 660 30.41 -25.45 18.12
N ALA A 661 29.16 -25.89 17.96
CA ALA A 661 28.45 -26.69 18.95
C ALA A 661 29.14 -28.04 19.27
N GLN A 662 29.93 -28.60 18.35
CA GLN A 662 30.73 -29.81 18.62
C GLN A 662 31.80 -29.60 19.70
N HIS A 663 32.12 -28.35 20.02
CA HIS A 663 32.94 -27.97 21.16
C HIS A 663 32.09 -27.76 22.43
N GLY A 664 30.96 -28.45 22.59
CA GLY A 664 30.23 -28.54 23.87
C GLY A 664 29.67 -27.22 24.40
N VAL A 665 29.43 -26.24 23.53
CA VAL A 665 28.70 -24.99 23.82
C VAL A 665 27.34 -25.02 23.09
N ARG A 666 26.38 -24.24 23.53
CA ARG A 666 25.15 -23.97 22.76
C ARG A 666 25.37 -22.79 21.84
N VAL A 667 24.91 -22.90 20.60
CA VAL A 667 25.07 -21.84 19.60
C VAL A 667 23.70 -21.37 19.16
N VAL A 668 23.42 -20.08 19.34
CA VAL A 668 22.18 -19.42 18.92
C VAL A 668 22.47 -18.65 17.63
N VAL A 669 21.75 -18.98 16.56
CA VAL A 669 21.84 -18.31 15.26
C VAL A 669 20.47 -17.68 14.96
N PRO A 670 20.31 -16.35 15.10
CA PRO A 670 19.03 -15.70 14.87
C PRO A 670 18.82 -15.32 13.40
N ASP A 671 17.54 -15.22 13.03
CA ASP A 671 17.07 -14.53 11.82
C ASP A 671 17.05 -13.01 12.10
N TRP A 672 18.25 -12.43 12.18
CA TRP A 672 18.42 -11.00 12.39
C TRP A 672 18.39 -10.27 11.06
N ASP A 673 17.42 -9.39 10.85
CA ASP A 673 17.37 -8.60 9.62
C ASP A 673 17.88 -7.18 9.87
N CYS A 674 18.97 -6.78 9.20
CA CYS A 674 19.48 -5.42 9.27
C CYS A 674 18.70 -4.42 8.41
N ASP A 675 17.85 -4.90 7.49
CA ASP A 675 16.98 -4.09 6.65
C ASP A 675 15.63 -3.80 7.35
N ASP A 676 15.44 -4.27 8.59
CA ASP A 676 14.32 -3.88 9.46
C ASP A 676 14.27 -2.35 9.67
N PRO A 677 13.08 -1.74 9.89
CA PRO A 677 12.93 -0.29 10.03
C PRO A 677 13.79 0.37 11.14
N ASP A 678 14.18 -0.39 12.17
CA ASP A 678 15.06 0.08 13.24
C ASP A 678 16.54 -0.33 13.04
N GLY A 679 16.91 -0.72 11.82
CA GLY A 679 18.21 -1.29 11.47
C GLY A 679 18.47 -2.65 12.13
N GLY A 680 17.41 -3.39 12.45
CA GLY A 680 17.44 -4.68 13.12
C GLY A 680 17.73 -4.61 14.62
N ARG A 681 17.67 -3.42 15.24
CA ARG A 681 18.01 -3.21 16.65
C ARG A 681 17.21 -4.11 17.58
N THR A 682 15.90 -4.14 17.39
CA THR A 682 14.97 -4.90 18.23
C THR A 682 15.25 -6.40 18.10
N ALA A 683 15.49 -6.88 16.88
CA ALA A 683 15.85 -8.28 16.63
C ALA A 683 17.20 -8.67 17.25
N LEU A 684 18.22 -7.79 17.17
CA LEU A 684 19.52 -8.01 17.82
C LEU A 684 19.37 -8.14 19.35
N LEU A 685 18.67 -7.21 19.99
CA LEU A 685 18.45 -7.23 21.44
C LEU A 685 17.57 -8.40 21.88
N ALA A 686 16.58 -8.78 21.08
CA ALA A 686 15.77 -9.96 21.32
C ALA A 686 16.60 -11.26 21.23
N SER A 687 17.50 -11.37 20.24
CA SER A 687 18.39 -12.51 20.09
C SER A 687 19.41 -12.62 21.24
N LEU A 688 19.94 -11.50 21.72
CA LEU A 688 20.79 -11.46 22.92
C LEU A 688 20.02 -11.87 24.17
N SER A 689 18.80 -11.35 24.34
CA SER A 689 17.92 -11.76 25.44
C SER A 689 17.56 -13.24 25.39
N HIS A 690 17.37 -13.80 24.19
CA HIS A 690 17.16 -15.23 24.00
C HIS A 690 18.41 -16.03 24.38
N ALA A 691 19.61 -15.63 23.92
CA ALA A 691 20.87 -16.28 24.29
C ALA A 691 21.09 -16.29 25.82
N ARG A 692 20.73 -15.21 26.52
CA ARG A 692 20.75 -15.13 27.98
C ARG A 692 19.81 -16.16 28.63
N ARG A 693 18.59 -16.32 28.11
CA ARG A 693 17.66 -17.37 28.58
C ARG A 693 18.22 -18.78 28.34
N VAL A 694 18.85 -19.02 27.20
CA VAL A 694 19.51 -20.30 26.91
C VAL A 694 20.65 -20.58 27.90
N ALA A 695 21.41 -19.55 28.29
CA ALA A 695 22.46 -19.67 29.30
C ALA A 695 21.88 -20.02 30.69
N GLU A 696 20.80 -19.36 31.09
CA GLU A 696 20.09 -19.67 32.34
C GLU A 696 19.56 -21.12 32.36
N GLN A 697 19.03 -21.62 31.24
CA GLN A 697 18.53 -22.99 31.12
C GLN A 697 19.62 -24.06 31.29
N ILE A 698 20.88 -23.76 30.96
CA ILE A 698 22.03 -24.67 31.18
C ILE A 698 22.76 -24.42 32.50
N GLY A 699 22.34 -23.43 33.28
CA GLY A 699 23.05 -23.03 34.50
C GLY A 699 24.39 -22.32 34.24
N ALA A 700 24.58 -21.75 33.05
CA ALA A 700 25.69 -20.85 32.75
C ALA A 700 25.34 -19.40 33.13
N ASP A 701 26.34 -18.53 33.28
CA ASP A 701 26.12 -17.12 33.57
C ASP A 701 25.56 -16.40 32.32
N PRO A 702 24.34 -15.80 32.37
CA PRO A 702 23.80 -15.04 31.25
C PRO A 702 24.61 -13.78 30.89
N GLN A 703 25.57 -13.36 31.70
CA GLN A 703 26.50 -12.28 31.36
C GLN A 703 27.74 -12.78 30.60
N GLU A 704 28.01 -14.10 30.60
CA GLU A 704 29.16 -14.72 29.95
C GLU A 704 28.89 -15.19 28.50
N ILE A 705 28.05 -14.46 27.76
CA ILE A 705 27.78 -14.75 26.35
C ILE A 705 29.00 -14.41 25.49
N VAL A 706 29.36 -15.32 24.57
CA VAL A 706 30.32 -15.03 23.50
C VAL A 706 29.53 -14.52 22.28
N LEU A 707 29.67 -13.24 21.97
CA LEU A 707 29.03 -12.61 20.81
C LEU A 707 29.94 -12.73 19.59
N VAL A 708 29.44 -13.32 18.52
CA VAL A 708 30.15 -13.52 17.26
C VAL A 708 29.39 -12.83 16.15
N GLY A 709 30.08 -12.07 15.31
CA GLY A 709 29.48 -11.45 14.14
C GLY A 709 30.37 -11.62 12.91
N TRP A 710 29.76 -11.98 11.79
CA TRP A 710 30.42 -12.08 10.49
C TRP A 710 30.04 -10.90 9.59
N SER A 711 31.02 -10.30 8.92
CA SER A 711 30.81 -9.18 8.00
C SER A 711 30.04 -8.03 8.68
N LEU A 712 28.90 -7.61 8.12
CA LEU A 712 28.02 -6.60 8.72
C LEU A 712 27.54 -6.96 10.14
N GLY A 713 27.33 -8.25 10.43
CA GLY A 713 27.02 -8.72 11.78
C GLY A 713 28.16 -8.49 12.76
N GLY A 714 29.42 -8.51 12.29
CA GLY A 714 30.59 -8.13 13.08
C GLY A 714 30.59 -6.63 13.41
N THR A 715 30.26 -5.79 12.43
CA THR A 715 30.10 -4.35 12.62
C THR A 715 28.97 -4.05 13.62
N ALA A 716 27.84 -4.74 13.53
CA ALA A 716 26.74 -4.64 14.49
C ALA A 716 27.11 -5.13 15.90
N ALA A 717 27.85 -6.25 16.02
CA ALA A 717 28.34 -6.78 17.29
C ALA A 717 29.23 -5.78 18.03
N LEU A 718 30.14 -5.12 17.31
CA LEU A 718 30.97 -4.08 17.89
C LEU A 718 30.16 -2.83 18.25
N GLY A 719 29.18 -2.45 17.41
CA GLY A 719 28.24 -1.37 17.71
C GLY A 719 27.47 -1.59 19.02
N LEU A 720 27.02 -2.82 19.27
CA LEU A 720 26.23 -3.16 20.46
C LEU A 720 27.04 -2.93 21.75
N VAL A 721 28.31 -3.37 21.78
CA VAL A 721 29.16 -3.16 22.96
C VAL A 721 29.72 -1.74 23.05
N THR A 722 29.67 -0.93 21.99
CA THR A 722 30.22 0.44 22.00
C THR A 722 29.18 1.51 22.27
N TRP A 723 28.02 1.47 21.62
CA TRP A 723 26.94 2.45 21.81
C TRP A 723 25.87 2.03 22.80
N LEU A 724 25.51 0.74 22.85
CA LEU A 724 24.45 0.26 23.75
C LEU A 724 24.99 -0.23 25.09
N ASP A 725 26.31 -0.41 25.22
CA ASP A 725 26.98 -0.84 26.46
C ASP A 725 26.43 -2.16 27.02
N GLU A 726 26.01 -3.05 26.12
CA GLU A 726 25.45 -4.35 26.51
C GLU A 726 26.56 -5.29 27.00
N PRO A 727 26.41 -5.90 28.20
CA PRO A 727 27.41 -6.77 28.77
C PRO A 727 27.45 -8.14 28.07
N VAL A 728 28.65 -8.52 27.66
CA VAL A 728 29.02 -9.83 27.10
C VAL A 728 30.43 -10.20 27.58
N ALA A 729 30.77 -11.49 27.64
CA ALA A 729 32.12 -11.91 28.07
C ALA A 729 33.19 -11.57 27.02
N ARG A 730 32.86 -11.73 25.74
CA ARG A 730 33.81 -11.61 24.64
C ARG A 730 33.09 -11.35 23.33
N VAL A 731 33.72 -10.56 22.45
CA VAL A 731 33.28 -10.34 21.08
C VAL A 731 34.28 -10.98 20.11
N VAL A 732 33.81 -11.79 19.17
CA VAL A 732 34.63 -12.37 18.09
C VAL A 732 34.13 -11.82 16.75
N LEU A 733 35.00 -11.13 16.04
CA LEU A 733 34.69 -10.46 14.77
C LEU A 733 35.30 -11.24 13.62
N LEU A 734 34.45 -11.77 12.74
CA LEU A 734 34.85 -12.49 11.54
C LEU A 734 34.75 -11.54 10.34
N ALA A 735 35.88 -11.06 9.82
CA ALA A 735 35.95 -10.07 8.74
C ALA A 735 34.96 -8.87 8.89
N PRO A 736 34.98 -8.12 10.00
CA PRO A 736 34.05 -6.99 10.21
C PRO A 736 34.32 -5.82 9.26
N GLY A 737 33.27 -5.19 8.74
CA GLY A 737 33.38 -3.97 7.95
C GLY A 737 33.75 -2.74 8.80
N ASP A 738 34.58 -1.84 8.26
CA ASP A 738 34.96 -0.55 8.84
C ASP A 738 35.15 0.53 7.75
N GLY A 739 34.93 1.80 8.10
CA GLY A 739 35.03 2.96 7.19
C GLY A 739 33.69 3.64 6.86
N PRO A 740 33.69 4.70 6.02
CA PRO A 740 32.52 5.54 5.78
C PRO A 740 31.35 4.81 5.09
N ASN A 741 31.63 3.69 4.42
CA ASN A 741 30.61 2.86 3.76
C ASN A 741 30.16 1.67 4.61
N ALA A 742 30.77 1.47 5.79
CA ALA A 742 30.42 0.40 6.73
C ALA A 742 29.67 1.01 7.93
N ILE A 743 28.36 1.15 7.75
CA ILE A 743 27.45 1.72 8.73
C ILE A 743 27.01 0.63 9.71
N VAL A 744 26.87 0.98 11.00
CA VAL A 744 26.24 0.08 11.94
C VAL A 744 24.72 0.19 11.80
N PRO A 745 24.02 -0.88 11.38
CA PRO A 745 22.65 -0.79 10.87
C PRO A 745 21.68 -0.07 11.80
N PHE A 746 21.65 -0.42 13.08
CA PHE A 746 20.72 0.14 14.06
C PHE A 746 21.03 1.58 14.53
N THR A 747 22.14 2.16 14.08
CA THR A 747 22.49 3.55 14.38
C THR A 747 22.41 4.47 13.17
N GLY A 748 22.53 3.91 11.95
CA GLY A 748 22.73 4.72 10.75
C GLY A 748 24.09 5.42 10.66
N GLU A 749 24.98 5.19 11.63
CA GLU A 749 26.29 5.86 11.74
C GLU A 749 27.46 4.86 11.55
N PRO A 750 28.62 5.31 11.03
CA PRO A 750 29.83 4.51 11.02
C PRO A 750 30.36 4.27 12.44
N LEU A 751 31.17 3.22 12.63
CA LEU A 751 31.83 2.98 13.91
C LEU A 751 32.61 4.22 14.37
N PRO A 752 32.62 4.56 15.68
CA PRO A 752 33.22 5.79 16.17
C PRO A 752 34.68 5.91 15.76
N GLU A 753 35.13 7.05 15.21
CA GLU A 753 36.54 7.25 14.88
C GLU A 753 37.45 7.03 16.11
N VAL A 754 37.00 7.51 17.27
CA VAL A 754 37.63 7.32 18.58
C VAL A 754 36.68 6.51 19.48
N PHE A 755 37.12 5.30 19.86
CA PHE A 755 36.35 4.43 20.73
C PHE A 755 36.36 4.90 22.20
N PRO A 756 35.31 4.59 22.99
CA PRO A 756 35.32 4.83 24.43
C PRO A 756 36.45 4.04 25.11
N HIS A 757 36.89 4.49 26.29
CA HIS A 757 37.99 3.83 27.01
C HIS A 757 37.66 2.36 27.31
N GLY A 758 38.57 1.45 26.95
CA GLY A 758 38.38 0.00 27.06
C GLY A 758 38.37 -0.61 28.48
N ALA A 759 38.44 0.21 29.54
CA ALA A 759 38.47 -0.33 30.91
C ALA A 759 37.10 -0.92 31.26
N GLY A 760 37.06 -2.20 31.63
CA GLY A 760 35.81 -2.92 31.92
C GLY A 760 35.02 -3.37 30.67
N ARG A 761 35.59 -3.21 29.47
CA ARG A 761 35.01 -3.66 28.20
C ARG A 761 35.44 -5.09 27.86
N PRO A 762 34.65 -5.84 27.06
CA PRO A 762 34.99 -7.21 26.68
C PRO A 762 36.26 -7.28 25.82
N LEU A 763 36.92 -8.45 25.85
CA LEU A 763 37.96 -8.81 24.90
C LEU A 763 37.36 -8.85 23.48
N VAL A 764 38.02 -8.20 22.51
CA VAL A 764 37.64 -8.25 21.09
C VAL A 764 38.66 -9.09 20.32
N GLN A 765 38.22 -10.21 19.76
CA GLN A 765 39.06 -11.10 18.96
C GLN A 765 38.75 -10.92 17.48
N PHE A 766 39.78 -10.67 16.69
CA PHE A 766 39.67 -10.54 15.24
C PHE A 766 40.11 -11.83 14.55
N VAL A 767 39.27 -12.31 13.64
CA VAL A 767 39.63 -13.37 12.69
C VAL A 767 39.55 -12.75 11.29
N SER A 768 40.72 -12.57 10.66
CA SER A 768 40.84 -12.00 9.33
C SER A 768 41.05 -13.10 8.29
N ALA A 769 40.26 -13.06 7.22
CA ALA A 769 40.53 -13.76 5.97
C ALA A 769 41.59 -12.96 5.21
N VAL A 770 42.74 -13.54 4.86
CA VAL A 770 43.83 -12.80 4.21
C VAL A 770 43.57 -12.53 2.72
N ASP A 771 42.75 -13.37 2.09
CA ASP A 771 42.35 -13.26 0.68
C ASP A 771 40.92 -12.69 0.53
N ASP A 772 40.48 -11.90 1.52
CA ASP A 772 39.15 -11.29 1.54
C ASP A 772 39.06 -10.11 0.54
N ASP A 773 38.20 -10.28 -0.47
CA ASP A 773 37.92 -9.31 -1.52
C ASP A 773 36.70 -8.42 -1.23
N ILE A 774 35.93 -8.72 -0.17
CA ILE A 774 34.76 -7.94 0.27
C ILE A 774 35.16 -6.96 1.38
N VAL A 775 35.85 -7.46 2.41
CA VAL A 775 36.36 -6.67 3.53
C VAL A 775 37.88 -6.76 3.56
N SER A 776 38.53 -5.69 3.10
CA SER A 776 39.99 -5.65 3.03
C SER A 776 40.64 -5.94 4.40
N PRO A 777 41.65 -6.84 4.49
CA PRO A 777 42.39 -7.10 5.74
C PRO A 777 43.01 -5.85 6.36
N ALA A 778 43.32 -4.84 5.54
CA ALA A 778 43.84 -3.56 6.00
C ALA A 778 42.81 -2.77 6.83
N LEU A 779 41.51 -2.85 6.47
CA LEU A 779 40.43 -2.21 7.23
C LEU A 779 40.26 -2.87 8.60
N VAL A 780 40.25 -4.21 8.64
CA VAL A 780 40.15 -4.98 9.88
C VAL A 780 41.33 -4.66 10.82
N ARG A 781 42.55 -4.52 10.29
CA ARG A 781 43.74 -4.10 11.06
C ARG A 781 43.65 -2.66 11.54
N GLY A 782 43.07 -1.77 10.74
CA GLY A 782 42.79 -0.38 11.11
C GLY A 782 41.84 -0.32 12.31
N LEU A 783 40.74 -1.04 12.25
CA LEU A 783 39.76 -1.15 13.33
C LEU A 783 40.39 -1.68 14.62
N ALA A 784 41.15 -2.78 14.55
CA ALA A 784 41.86 -3.34 15.69
C ALA A 784 42.81 -2.31 16.33
N SER A 785 43.56 -1.57 15.51
CA SER A 785 44.48 -0.53 15.98
C SER A 785 43.76 0.60 16.73
N ARG A 786 42.57 1.00 16.27
CA ARG A 786 41.76 2.05 16.93
C ARG A 786 41.23 1.59 18.29
N LEU A 787 40.80 0.33 18.41
CA LEU A 787 40.39 -0.25 19.69
C LEU A 787 41.56 -0.39 20.67
N THR A 788 42.72 -0.90 20.22
CA THR A 788 43.93 -0.98 21.06
C THR A 788 44.36 0.41 21.54
N ALA A 789 44.30 1.43 20.67
CA ALA A 789 44.61 2.81 21.03
C ALA A 789 43.65 3.38 22.09
N ALA A 790 42.38 2.94 22.08
CA ALA A 790 41.39 3.27 23.11
C ALA A 790 41.52 2.41 24.39
N GLY A 791 42.52 1.54 24.48
CA GLY A 791 42.80 0.71 25.65
C GLY A 791 41.93 -0.54 25.78
N TRP A 792 41.31 -1.01 24.69
CA TRP A 792 40.59 -2.28 24.66
C TRP A 792 41.57 -3.45 24.59
N ALA A 793 41.21 -4.56 25.26
CA ALA A 793 41.91 -5.82 25.06
C ALA A 793 41.53 -6.40 23.70
N THR A 794 42.53 -6.65 22.85
CA THR A 794 42.33 -7.19 21.50
C THR A 794 43.25 -8.38 21.23
N SER A 795 42.77 -9.38 20.51
CA SER A 795 43.61 -10.47 19.96
C SER A 795 43.34 -10.69 18.47
N TRP A 796 44.28 -11.31 17.76
CA TRP A 796 44.28 -11.37 16.30
C TRP A 796 44.64 -12.74 15.78
N THR A 797 43.93 -13.23 14.75
CA THR A 797 44.27 -14.43 13.98
C THR A 797 44.07 -14.18 12.48
N ASP A 798 45.10 -14.43 11.67
CA ASP A 798 45.01 -14.46 10.21
C ASP A 798 44.79 -15.90 9.73
N LEU A 799 43.85 -16.09 8.79
CA LEU A 799 43.57 -17.36 8.13
C LEU A 799 43.71 -17.21 6.62
N GLU A 800 44.38 -18.17 5.98
CA GLU A 800 44.46 -18.32 4.51
C GLU A 800 43.07 -18.73 3.98
N ALA A 801 42.21 -17.75 3.74
CA ALA A 801 40.80 -17.90 3.42
C ALA A 801 40.25 -16.63 2.73
N ASP A 802 39.17 -16.80 1.97
CA ASP A 802 38.34 -15.71 1.45
C ASP A 802 37.22 -15.32 2.44
N HIS A 803 36.41 -14.33 2.07
CA HIS A 803 35.33 -13.78 2.90
C HIS A 803 34.30 -14.83 3.35
N TRP A 804 34.04 -15.82 2.50
CA TRP A 804 32.96 -16.81 2.67
C TRP A 804 33.46 -18.05 3.43
N SER A 805 34.69 -18.47 3.16
CA SER A 805 35.29 -19.66 3.75
C SER A 805 35.43 -19.57 5.27
N ILE A 806 35.66 -18.37 5.82
CA ILE A 806 35.69 -18.16 7.29
C ILE A 806 34.34 -18.41 7.96
N ALA A 807 33.24 -18.30 7.20
CA ALA A 807 31.89 -18.55 7.67
C ALA A 807 31.36 -19.96 7.31
N MET A 808 32.20 -20.82 6.70
CA MET A 808 31.78 -22.10 6.10
C MET A 808 30.73 -21.94 4.99
N THR A 809 30.79 -20.82 4.26
CA THR A 809 29.89 -20.53 3.16
C THR A 809 30.64 -20.39 1.84
N ARG A 810 29.89 -20.35 0.75
CA ARG A 810 30.31 -19.86 -0.56
C ARG A 810 29.26 -18.86 -1.05
N PHE A 811 29.66 -17.95 -1.92
CA PHE A 811 28.67 -17.13 -2.62
C PHE A 811 27.92 -17.95 -3.67
N ASP A 812 26.62 -17.74 -3.78
CA ASP A 812 25.79 -18.28 -4.86
C ASP A 812 25.28 -17.13 -5.73
N GLU A 813 25.86 -16.98 -6.92
CA GLU A 813 25.54 -15.87 -7.85
C GLU A 813 24.06 -15.87 -8.29
N VAL A 814 23.39 -17.02 -8.27
CA VAL A 814 21.98 -17.13 -8.71
C VAL A 814 21.03 -16.71 -7.59
N ALA A 815 21.37 -17.06 -6.35
CA ALA A 815 20.57 -16.69 -5.18
C ALA A 815 20.98 -15.34 -4.57
N ASP A 816 22.06 -14.73 -5.06
CA ASP A 816 22.66 -13.48 -4.59
C ASP A 816 22.89 -13.46 -3.06
N ARG A 817 23.31 -14.60 -2.50
CA ARG A 817 23.51 -14.78 -1.05
C ARG A 817 24.57 -15.84 -0.74
N GLY A 818 25.00 -15.88 0.52
CA GLY A 818 25.83 -16.95 1.05
C GLY A 818 25.03 -18.26 1.15
N VAL A 819 25.65 -19.38 0.79
CA VAL A 819 25.10 -20.71 1.03
C VAL A 819 26.15 -21.62 1.65
N PRO A 820 25.77 -22.65 2.42
CA PRO A 820 26.72 -23.61 2.98
C PRO A 820 27.66 -24.20 1.93
N THR A 821 28.94 -24.34 2.28
CA THR A 821 29.96 -24.88 1.38
C THR A 821 30.19 -26.38 1.60
N ASP A 822 30.45 -27.09 0.51
CA ASP A 822 30.95 -28.46 0.54
C ASP A 822 32.47 -28.53 0.25
N ASP A 823 33.13 -27.38 0.06
CA ASP A 823 34.56 -27.32 -0.26
C ASP A 823 35.44 -27.76 0.92
N PRO A 824 36.29 -28.80 0.79
CA PRO A 824 37.07 -29.32 1.90
C PRO A 824 38.03 -28.32 2.56
N ALA A 825 38.54 -27.33 1.81
CA ALA A 825 39.44 -26.31 2.34
C ALA A 825 38.67 -25.28 3.16
N ALA A 826 37.54 -24.78 2.65
CA ALA A 826 36.64 -23.91 3.39
C ALA A 826 36.11 -24.58 4.67
N LEU A 827 35.78 -25.88 4.62
CA LEU A 827 35.40 -26.65 5.82
C LEU A 827 36.54 -26.79 6.83
N ALA A 828 37.80 -26.86 6.38
CA ALA A 828 38.95 -26.90 7.27
C ALA A 828 39.19 -25.53 7.94
N THR A 829 39.06 -24.44 7.20
CA THR A 829 39.08 -23.07 7.73
C THR A 829 37.97 -22.88 8.77
N GLY A 830 36.74 -23.24 8.45
CA GLY A 830 35.61 -23.14 9.37
C GLY A 830 35.77 -23.92 10.68
N ARG A 831 36.36 -25.13 10.62
CA ARG A 831 36.73 -25.87 11.85
C ARG A 831 37.73 -25.10 12.69
N ARG A 832 38.70 -24.43 12.07
CA ARG A 832 39.66 -23.57 12.78
C ARG A 832 38.99 -22.35 13.41
N VAL A 833 38.04 -21.73 12.71
CA VAL A 833 37.21 -20.63 13.24
C VAL A 833 36.38 -21.09 14.44
N ALA A 834 35.75 -22.27 14.34
CA ALA A 834 34.98 -22.86 15.43
C ALA A 834 35.83 -23.11 16.69
N GLU A 835 37.06 -23.61 16.52
CA GLU A 835 38.02 -23.76 17.63
C GLU A 835 38.33 -22.40 18.31
N ILE A 836 38.53 -21.34 17.53
CA ILE A 836 38.81 -19.99 18.05
C ILE A 836 37.62 -19.48 18.86
N ILE A 837 36.41 -19.59 18.32
CA ILE A 837 35.16 -19.15 18.97
C ILE A 837 34.92 -19.92 20.27
N ALA A 838 35.19 -21.22 20.29
CA ALA A 838 34.94 -22.07 21.46
C ALA A 838 36.05 -22.04 22.52
N SER A 839 37.22 -21.46 22.21
CA SER A 839 38.36 -21.40 23.14
C SER A 839 38.12 -20.36 24.24
N PRO A 840 38.57 -20.57 25.48
CA PRO A 840 38.42 -19.57 26.56
C PRO A 840 39.28 -18.31 26.32
N PRO A 841 38.88 -17.15 26.87
CA PRO A 841 39.64 -15.90 26.73
C PRO A 841 41.05 -16.05 27.34
N GLY A 842 42.09 -15.82 26.53
CA GLY A 842 43.50 -15.84 26.96
C GLY A 842 44.27 -17.15 26.74
N SER A 843 43.78 -18.04 25.86
CA SER A 843 44.55 -19.20 25.37
C SER A 843 45.45 -18.89 24.17
#